data_AF-A0A090DH77-F1
#
_entry.id   AF-A0A090DH77-F1
#
_cell.length_a   1.000
_cell.length_b   1.000
_cell.length_c   1.000
_cell.angle_alpha   90.00
_cell.angle_beta   90.00
_cell.angle_gamma   90.00
#
_symmetry.space_group_name_H-M   'P 1'
#
loop_
_entity.id
_entity.type
_entity.pdbx_description
1 polymer ?
#
loop_
_entity_poly.entity_id
_entity_poly.type
_entity_poly.pdbx_seq_one_letter_code
_entity_poly.pdbx_strand_id
1 'polypeptide(L)'
;MAVMIESRTLHGKPEGGLAGPSLGILAQEGAKVQVLSEILPRFVEIKVLDMDGQPVGWVTEDAVDKKAGELPPIDGANLAGVVLTHAETFGVNGHFPLAYAHMRSGFSPTALAGGGQGPFDLTPVEWAYYGARPDLGVEFPEEALTEWRSQSLVSAVRLMLVQNMLTSAMPRAPTWAEVALALMCGPDAVAAAIKAPERKVVEAVAADAAGVDVANIAARFSEFVDGQTAAGAVEKIAAKLQVSADATKAFVEALIPDDGSGSSTVGDTADDASAAAGTGKLIDISDTDLDALARVAQSEVAIFARFGDDQLRGGLAGVVDTIFNRVAHVAFPGSIQQVIDQKSQFSAINKLGTWTKLPAAEPRIFDIVREHVEARAGGEASIIKGATHFLNPFASSPSAMRNWGQFVVDHAVAKFGSVAERLVHFHGTAPGTGQPHESILKRGGKSFQFGPDGQPVAPATVTASSGSFSATGTSTAATIQARLVGNALAEWNFFEQGKRVEDDDPQFRRIGTYWQAVGENFDGRTLIPGSKPGELINPAWSAAFISYIVRISGGGDRFLYAQAHSVYVQDFVVGHPGGLYEAMRPEHYAPQPGDLVHAGREGAKRFDFDAARAAFKADKRYASHSDLVIEVNGGFAITIGGNVSQSVTKKRLKLNPDGTLKTRSDSVGVLPWIAVLRCLG
;
A
#
# COMPACT_ATOMS: atom_id res chain seq x y z
N MET A 1 17.80 21.59 34.96
CA MET A 1 16.57 20.80 35.15
C MET A 1 16.82 19.45 34.54
N ALA A 2 16.39 18.39 35.21
CA ALA A 2 16.56 17.01 34.76
C ALA A 2 15.24 16.47 34.20
N VAL A 3 15.29 15.34 33.49
CA VAL A 3 14.11 14.70 32.90
C VAL A 3 14.11 13.21 33.17
N MET A 4 12.93 12.64 33.35
CA MET A 4 12.75 11.18 33.37
C MET A 4 12.99 10.64 31.95
N ILE A 5 13.91 9.69 31.78
CA ILE A 5 14.12 8.98 30.50
C ILE A 5 13.43 7.61 30.47
N GLU A 6 12.95 7.13 31.62
CA GLU A 6 12.12 5.92 31.69
C GLU A 6 11.11 6.04 32.83
N SER A 7 9.86 5.62 32.60
CA SER A 7 8.84 5.66 33.65
C SER A 7 9.24 4.78 34.85
N ARG A 8 9.13 5.34 36.06
CA ARG A 8 9.46 4.66 37.32
C ARG A 8 8.46 5.00 38.41
N THR A 9 8.09 4.00 39.21
CA THR A 9 7.36 4.27 40.44
C THR A 9 8.30 4.93 41.45
N LEU A 10 7.86 5.99 42.12
CA LEU A 10 8.61 6.64 43.18
C LEU A 10 8.69 5.73 44.41
N HIS A 11 9.87 5.63 45.01
CA HIS A 11 10.11 4.88 46.22
C HIS A 11 10.48 5.78 47.41
N GLY A 12 10.27 5.28 48.63
CA GLY A 12 10.90 5.83 49.82
C GLY A 12 12.43 5.68 49.78
N LYS A 13 13.11 6.22 50.80
CA LYS A 13 14.57 6.23 50.87
C LYS A 13 15.15 4.80 50.77
N PRO A 14 16.14 4.55 49.89
CA PRO A 14 16.85 3.27 49.79
C PRO A 14 17.58 2.88 51.07
N GLU A 15 17.54 1.59 51.42
CA GLU A 15 18.28 0.99 52.54
C GLU A 15 18.99 -0.29 52.09
N GLY A 16 20.22 -0.52 52.55
CA GLY A 16 20.97 -1.74 52.24
C GLY A 16 21.27 -1.97 50.74
N GLY A 17 21.22 -0.91 49.91
CA GLY A 17 21.43 -0.99 48.46
C GLY A 17 20.21 -1.45 47.65
N LEU A 18 19.04 -1.56 48.31
CA LEU A 18 17.74 -1.88 47.71
C LEU A 18 16.85 -0.64 47.68
N ALA A 19 15.92 -0.59 46.73
CA ALA A 19 14.91 0.47 46.67
C ALA A 19 14.03 0.45 47.94
N GLY A 20 13.63 1.62 48.42
CA GLY A 20 12.70 1.74 49.54
C GLY A 20 11.27 1.27 49.18
N PRO A 21 10.33 1.32 50.13
CA PRO A 21 8.94 0.95 49.85
C PRO A 21 8.36 1.82 48.73
N SER A 22 7.58 1.20 47.84
CA SER A 22 6.87 1.93 46.78
C SER A 22 5.91 2.96 47.39
N LEU A 23 5.91 4.17 46.83
CA LEU A 23 4.96 5.22 47.17
C LEU A 23 3.68 5.14 46.32
N GLY A 24 3.62 4.23 45.34
CA GLY A 24 2.48 4.06 44.43
C GLY A 24 2.29 5.21 43.42
N ILE A 25 3.25 6.12 43.33
CA ILE A 25 3.20 7.29 42.44
C ILE A 25 4.12 7.02 41.25
N LEU A 26 3.58 7.05 40.03
CA LEU A 26 4.35 6.83 38.81
C LEU A 26 4.90 8.16 38.28
N ALA A 27 6.22 8.31 38.25
CA ALA A 27 6.88 9.36 37.47
C ALA A 27 6.99 8.88 36.02
N GLN A 28 6.31 9.57 35.11
CA GLN A 28 6.27 9.24 33.68
C GLN A 28 7.57 9.65 32.98
N GLU A 29 7.97 8.90 31.95
CA GLU A 29 8.98 9.33 30.98
C GLU A 29 8.64 10.72 30.42
N GLY A 30 9.67 11.56 30.25
CA GLY A 30 9.54 12.96 29.84
C GLY A 30 9.16 13.93 30.96
N ALA A 31 8.79 13.46 32.15
CA ALA A 31 8.47 14.35 33.27
C ALA A 31 9.69 15.18 33.70
N LYS A 32 9.50 16.48 33.87
CA LYS A 32 10.52 17.39 34.40
C LYS A 32 10.73 17.12 35.87
N VAL A 33 11.99 16.94 36.25
CA VAL A 33 12.36 16.65 37.63
C VAL A 33 13.47 17.56 38.13
N GLN A 34 13.46 17.79 39.43
CA GLN A 34 14.57 18.38 40.16
C GLN A 34 15.27 17.27 40.95
N VAL A 35 16.56 17.08 40.72
CA VAL A 35 17.39 16.19 41.56
C VAL A 35 17.62 16.88 42.90
N LEU A 36 17.27 16.20 43.99
CA LEU A 36 17.40 16.69 45.36
C LEU A 36 18.62 16.10 46.06
N SER A 37 18.83 14.79 45.92
CA SER A 37 19.95 14.07 46.54
C SER A 37 20.28 12.78 45.77
N GLU A 38 21.43 12.16 46.05
CA GLU A 38 21.90 10.97 45.33
C GLU A 38 22.49 9.92 46.29
N ILE A 39 22.25 8.64 45.99
CA ILE A 39 22.94 7.48 46.56
C ILE A 39 23.56 6.72 45.39
N LEU A 40 24.72 7.21 44.96
CA LEU A 40 25.42 6.65 43.81
C LEU A 40 25.96 5.24 44.11
N PRO A 41 26.04 4.37 43.09
CA PRO A 41 25.69 4.63 41.69
C PRO A 41 24.22 4.33 41.35
N ARG A 42 23.36 4.02 42.32
CA ARG A 42 22.09 3.34 42.04
C ARG A 42 20.85 4.19 42.07
N PHE A 43 20.77 5.19 42.95
CA PHE A 43 19.51 5.88 43.20
C PHE A 43 19.69 7.39 43.25
N VAL A 44 18.66 8.08 42.78
CA VAL A 44 18.54 9.53 42.82
C VAL A 44 17.20 9.91 43.43
N GLU A 45 17.20 10.88 44.32
CA GLU A 45 15.99 11.48 44.87
C GLU A 45 15.56 12.61 43.97
N ILE A 46 14.32 12.54 43.51
CA ILE A 46 13.75 13.47 42.55
C ILE A 46 12.49 14.10 43.10
N LYS A 47 12.25 15.33 42.69
CA LYS A 47 10.98 16.02 42.81
C LYS A 47 10.36 16.13 41.42
N VAL A 48 9.16 15.56 41.22
CA VAL A 48 8.47 15.61 39.93
C VAL A 48 7.74 16.94 39.81
N LEU A 49 8.20 17.81 38.92
CA LEU A 49 7.73 19.19 38.81
C LEU A 49 6.38 19.32 38.09
N ASP A 50 6.11 18.38 37.17
CA ASP A 50 4.93 18.39 36.29
C ASP A 50 3.70 17.69 36.92
N MET A 51 3.79 17.30 38.20
CA MET A 51 2.70 16.65 38.93
C MET A 51 2.19 17.55 40.06
N ASP A 52 0.86 17.54 40.26
CA ASP A 52 0.22 18.22 41.39
C ASP A 52 0.79 17.74 42.73
N GLY A 53 1.09 18.70 43.61
CA GLY A 53 1.76 18.44 44.89
C GLY A 53 3.26 18.18 44.78
N GLN A 54 3.81 18.13 43.56
CA GLN A 54 5.23 17.93 43.24
C GLN A 54 5.90 16.85 44.11
N PRO A 55 5.43 15.60 43.98
CA PRO A 55 5.85 14.52 44.86
C PRO A 55 7.36 14.28 44.79
N VAL A 56 7.91 13.89 45.94
CA VAL A 56 9.33 13.58 46.12
C VAL A 56 9.48 12.10 46.38
N GLY A 57 10.44 11.48 45.72
CA GLY A 57 10.79 10.07 45.95
C GLY A 57 12.06 9.66 45.22
N TRP A 58 12.45 8.41 45.40
CA TRP A 58 13.67 7.83 44.86
C TRP A 58 13.36 6.97 43.63
N VAL A 59 14.20 7.11 42.61
CA VAL A 59 14.21 6.28 41.39
C VAL A 59 15.63 5.79 41.11
N THR A 60 15.77 4.85 40.18
CA THR A 60 17.09 4.39 39.73
C THR A 60 17.80 5.50 38.94
N GLU A 61 19.13 5.59 39.06
CA GLU A 61 19.92 6.67 38.45
C GLU A 61 19.85 6.65 36.91
N ASP A 62 19.73 5.47 36.32
CA ASP A 62 19.58 5.23 34.88
C ASP A 62 18.21 5.67 34.33
N ALA A 63 17.24 6.01 35.18
CA ALA A 63 15.93 6.47 34.75
C ALA A 63 15.86 8.00 34.60
N VAL A 64 16.95 8.73 34.89
CA VAL A 64 16.97 10.20 34.89
C VAL A 64 18.16 10.73 34.09
N ASP A 65 17.91 11.56 33.07
CA ASP A 65 18.96 12.39 32.50
C ASP A 65 19.11 13.66 33.34
N LYS A 66 20.24 13.75 34.05
CA LYS A 66 20.56 14.86 34.96
C LYS A 66 21.05 16.12 34.23
N LYS A 67 21.41 16.00 32.96
CA LYS A 67 22.04 17.07 32.16
C LYS A 67 21.05 17.74 31.22
N ALA A 68 19.99 17.05 30.82
CA ALA A 68 18.97 17.56 29.92
C ALA A 68 17.63 17.76 30.64
N GLY A 69 16.89 18.80 30.25
CA GLY A 69 15.52 19.06 30.72
C GLY A 69 14.43 18.47 29.82
N GLU A 70 14.82 17.78 28.75
CA GLU A 70 13.97 17.22 27.71
C GLU A 70 14.54 15.87 27.26
N LEU A 71 13.69 14.97 26.78
CA LEU A 71 14.12 13.68 26.25
C LEU A 71 15.07 13.88 25.06
N PRO A 72 16.08 13.02 24.90
CA PRO A 72 16.93 13.07 23.72
C PRO A 72 16.12 12.79 22.45
N PRO A 73 16.55 13.31 21.29
CA PRO A 73 15.97 12.95 20.00
C PRO A 73 16.00 11.44 19.77
N ILE A 74 15.01 10.93 19.04
CA ILE A 74 15.00 9.54 18.58
C ILE A 74 16.20 9.30 17.67
N ASP A 75 16.86 8.15 17.84
CA ASP A 75 17.99 7.75 17.01
C ASP A 75 17.61 7.75 15.52
N GLY A 76 18.36 8.52 14.73
CA GLY A 76 18.05 8.77 13.32
C GLY A 76 18.13 7.51 12.45
N ALA A 77 19.01 6.56 12.76
CA ALA A 77 19.13 5.30 12.02
C ALA A 77 17.95 4.37 12.30
N ASN A 78 17.54 4.24 13.57
CA ASN A 78 16.35 3.48 13.96
C ASN A 78 15.07 4.08 13.37
N LEU A 79 14.93 5.41 13.43
CA LEU A 79 13.80 6.10 12.82
C LEU A 79 13.76 5.88 11.30
N ALA A 80 14.91 6.01 10.61
CA ALA A 80 15.02 5.76 9.18
C ALA A 80 14.59 4.34 8.80
N GLY A 81 15.03 3.32 9.54
CA GLY A 81 14.64 1.92 9.30
C GLY A 81 13.13 1.73 9.26
N VAL A 82 12.43 2.24 10.28
CA VAL A 82 10.96 2.15 10.37
C VAL A 82 10.27 2.99 9.30
N VAL A 83 10.75 4.22 9.07
CA VAL A 83 10.19 5.13 8.06
C VAL A 83 10.28 4.54 6.66
N LEU A 84 11.41 3.96 6.29
CA LEU A 84 11.59 3.36 4.96
C LEU A 84 10.62 2.20 4.73
N THR A 85 10.44 1.32 5.72
CA THR A 85 9.47 0.21 5.65
C THR A 85 8.04 0.70 5.47
N HIS A 86 7.62 1.71 6.24
CA HIS A 86 6.26 2.27 6.10
C HIS A 86 6.09 3.02 4.78
N ALA A 87 7.10 3.78 4.35
CA ALA A 87 7.05 4.49 3.08
C ALA A 87 6.92 3.52 1.89
N GLU A 88 7.63 2.40 1.93
CA GLU A 88 7.49 1.32 0.95
C GLU A 88 6.08 0.72 0.95
N THR A 89 5.49 0.50 2.12
CA THR A 89 4.11 -0.01 2.27
C THR A 89 3.09 0.84 1.52
N PHE A 90 3.25 2.16 1.53
CA PHE A 90 2.32 3.11 0.90
C PHE A 90 2.83 3.69 -0.42
N GLY A 91 3.95 3.18 -0.94
CA GLY A 91 4.52 3.60 -2.24
C GLY A 91 4.91 5.08 -2.29
N VAL A 92 5.35 5.66 -1.16
CA VAL A 92 5.81 7.05 -1.07
C VAL A 92 7.32 7.14 -0.96
N ASN A 93 7.90 8.32 -1.22
CA ASN A 93 9.33 8.50 -1.00
C ASN A 93 9.65 8.41 0.50
N GLY A 94 10.53 7.50 0.93
CA GLY A 94 10.90 7.26 2.34
C GLY A 94 11.95 8.22 2.89
N HIS A 95 12.75 8.87 2.05
CA HIS A 95 13.65 9.93 2.51
C HIS A 95 12.88 11.19 2.92
N PHE A 96 11.81 11.52 2.20
CA PHE A 96 10.98 12.69 2.48
C PHE A 96 10.39 12.74 3.91
N PRO A 97 9.63 11.73 4.41
CA PRO A 97 9.03 11.79 5.74
C PRO A 97 10.09 11.81 6.85
N LEU A 98 11.26 11.20 6.64
CA LEU A 98 12.39 11.31 7.55
C LEU A 98 12.96 12.74 7.58
N ALA A 99 13.20 13.33 6.41
CA ALA A 99 13.67 14.71 6.29
C ALA A 99 12.64 15.71 6.85
N TYR A 100 11.35 15.45 6.63
CA TYR A 100 10.26 16.26 7.18
C TYR A 100 10.21 16.17 8.71
N ALA A 101 10.34 14.97 9.29
CA ALA A 101 10.44 14.78 10.73
C ALA A 101 11.63 15.53 11.33
N HIS A 102 12.81 15.43 10.69
CA HIS A 102 13.99 16.20 11.09
C HIS A 102 13.75 17.71 11.02
N MET A 103 13.16 18.20 9.92
CA MET A 103 12.85 19.61 9.70
C MET A 103 11.88 20.17 10.76
N ARG A 104 10.90 19.37 11.17
CA ARG A 104 9.82 19.79 12.07
C ARG A 104 10.21 19.73 13.53
N SER A 105 10.86 18.65 13.95
CA SER A 105 11.04 18.34 15.37
C SER A 105 12.50 18.09 15.76
N GLY A 106 13.42 17.97 14.79
CA GLY A 106 14.75 17.45 15.06
C GLY A 106 14.73 16.04 15.65
N PHE A 107 13.70 15.24 15.30
CA PHE A 107 13.40 13.92 15.88
C PHE A 107 13.01 13.93 17.37
N SER A 108 12.52 15.05 17.89
CA SER A 108 12.02 15.10 19.27
C SER A 108 10.91 14.07 19.50
N PRO A 109 10.94 13.29 20.59
CA PRO A 109 9.84 12.41 20.97
C PRO A 109 8.72 13.15 21.73
N THR A 110 8.91 14.43 22.09
CA THR A 110 7.99 15.18 22.96
C THR A 110 6.98 16.03 22.18
N ALA A 111 6.04 16.62 22.91
CA ALA A 111 5.07 17.57 22.36
C ALA A 111 5.74 18.87 21.90
N LEU A 112 5.25 19.41 20.77
CA LEU A 112 5.68 20.66 20.15
C LEU A 112 4.60 21.74 20.31
N ALA A 113 4.94 22.97 19.93
CA ALA A 113 4.02 24.09 19.95
C ALA A 113 2.74 23.79 19.12
N GLY A 114 1.57 24.19 19.62
CA GLY A 114 0.30 23.94 18.95
C GLY A 114 -0.19 22.49 19.02
N GLY A 115 0.36 21.67 19.93
CA GLY A 115 -0.20 20.36 20.29
C GLY A 115 0.27 19.18 19.43
N GLY A 116 1.20 19.40 18.50
CA GLY A 116 1.81 18.31 17.74
C GLY A 116 2.68 17.42 18.62
N GLN A 117 2.73 16.13 18.30
CA GLN A 117 3.41 15.10 19.10
C GLN A 117 4.52 14.43 18.30
N GLY A 118 5.63 14.15 18.99
CA GLY A 118 6.72 13.29 18.51
C GLY A 118 7.39 13.77 17.22
N PRO A 119 8.14 12.86 16.55
CA PRO A 119 9.07 13.27 15.50
C PRO A 119 8.37 13.85 14.26
N PHE A 120 7.10 13.48 14.03
CA PHE A 120 6.34 13.91 12.85
C PHE A 120 5.43 15.11 13.11
N ASP A 121 5.43 15.65 14.33
CA ASP A 121 4.60 16.80 14.72
C ASP A 121 3.12 16.56 14.39
N LEU A 122 2.58 15.38 14.71
CA LEU A 122 1.18 15.04 14.44
C LEU A 122 0.27 15.53 15.57
N THR A 123 -0.82 16.20 15.22
CA THR A 123 -1.85 16.64 16.18
C THR A 123 -2.94 15.58 16.35
N PRO A 124 -3.75 15.62 17.43
CA PRO A 124 -4.93 14.78 17.57
C PRO A 124 -5.91 14.89 16.40
N VAL A 125 -6.05 16.08 15.79
CA VAL A 125 -6.90 16.30 14.61
C VAL A 125 -6.37 15.54 13.40
N GLU A 126 -5.07 15.66 13.12
CA GLU A 126 -4.44 14.93 12.02
C GLU A 126 -4.42 13.42 12.28
N TRP A 127 -4.20 12.99 13.53
CA TRP A 127 -4.24 11.59 13.95
C TRP A 127 -5.61 10.97 13.75
N ALA A 128 -6.67 11.63 14.19
CA ALA A 128 -8.03 11.14 14.01
C ALA A 128 -8.39 10.98 12.52
N TYR A 129 -7.80 11.78 11.63
CA TYR A 129 -8.04 11.69 10.20
C TYR A 129 -7.16 10.65 9.49
N TYR A 130 -5.84 10.66 9.72
CA TYR A 130 -4.88 9.79 9.01
C TYR A 130 -4.60 8.47 9.73
N GLY A 131 -4.79 8.40 11.04
CA GLY A 131 -4.63 7.20 11.88
C GLY A 131 -5.89 6.34 11.99
N ALA A 132 -7.05 6.87 11.60
CA ALA A 132 -8.29 6.12 11.43
C ALA A 132 -8.62 5.95 9.94
N ARG A 133 -7.73 5.23 9.25
CA ARG A 133 -7.87 4.86 7.84
C ARG A 133 -8.06 3.34 7.75
N PRO A 134 -9.22 2.82 8.24
CA PRO A 134 -9.57 1.40 8.02
C PRO A 134 -9.53 1.07 6.53
N ASP A 135 -9.65 2.11 5.70
CA ASP A 135 -9.55 2.02 4.29
C ASP A 135 -8.17 1.58 3.73
N LEU A 136 -7.14 1.76 4.53
CA LEU A 136 -5.76 1.43 4.20
C LEU A 136 -5.19 0.36 5.14
N GLY A 137 -6.04 -0.29 5.94
CA GLY A 137 -5.61 -1.22 6.98
C GLY A 137 -4.94 -0.53 8.18
N VAL A 138 -5.28 0.74 8.42
CA VAL A 138 -4.67 1.59 9.43
C VAL A 138 -5.72 2.02 10.44
N GLU A 139 -5.68 1.44 11.62
CA GLU A 139 -6.57 1.78 12.72
C GLU A 139 -5.73 1.86 14.00
N PHE A 140 -5.44 3.09 14.42
CA PHE A 140 -4.76 3.32 15.68
C PHE A 140 -5.71 3.97 16.70
N PRO A 141 -5.61 3.57 17.97
CA PRO A 141 -6.33 4.26 19.02
C PRO A 141 -5.69 5.63 19.30
N GLU A 142 -6.39 6.50 20.01
CA GLU A 142 -5.94 7.88 20.27
C GLU A 142 -4.63 7.90 21.09
N GLU A 143 -4.50 6.99 22.05
CA GLU A 143 -3.31 6.85 22.90
C GLU A 143 -2.04 6.47 22.14
N ALA A 144 -2.16 5.90 20.93
CA ALA A 144 -1.00 5.55 20.11
C ALA A 144 -0.38 6.78 19.43
N LEU A 145 -1.01 7.98 19.52
CA LEU A 145 -0.45 9.22 18.97
C LEU A 145 0.95 9.52 19.50
N THR A 146 1.23 9.24 20.77
CA THR A 146 2.58 9.49 21.35
C THR A 146 3.61 8.43 20.97
N GLU A 147 3.22 7.35 20.29
CA GLU A 147 4.13 6.29 19.87
C GLU A 147 4.72 6.59 18.48
N TRP A 148 6.02 6.90 18.43
CA TRP A 148 6.67 7.36 17.20
C TRP A 148 6.64 6.35 16.04
N ARG A 149 6.58 5.03 16.32
CA ARG A 149 6.47 4.00 15.28
C ARG A 149 5.11 4.05 14.59
N SER A 150 4.05 4.18 15.39
CA SER A 150 2.69 4.38 14.89
C SER A 150 2.58 5.70 14.13
N GLN A 151 3.20 6.78 14.63
CA GLN A 151 3.30 8.05 13.88
C GLN A 151 4.01 7.92 12.54
N SER A 152 5.06 7.10 12.43
CA SER A 152 5.76 6.86 11.16
C SER A 152 4.81 6.28 10.11
N LEU A 153 3.99 5.29 10.48
CA LEU A 153 3.00 4.68 9.59
C LEU A 153 1.95 5.71 9.16
N VAL A 154 1.38 6.43 10.12
CA VAL A 154 0.37 7.48 9.87
C VAL A 154 0.95 8.60 8.99
N SER A 155 2.23 8.93 9.15
CA SER A 155 2.90 9.94 8.33
C SER A 155 3.11 9.48 6.89
N ALA A 156 3.38 8.20 6.65
CA ALA A 156 3.45 7.63 5.30
C ALA A 156 2.08 7.67 4.61
N VAL A 157 1.01 7.33 5.33
CA VAL A 157 -0.39 7.46 4.85
C VAL A 157 -0.72 8.92 4.52
N ARG A 158 -0.42 9.84 5.43
CA ARG A 158 -0.62 11.28 5.26
C ARG A 158 0.11 11.78 4.01
N LEU A 159 1.39 11.41 3.85
CA LEU A 159 2.19 11.78 2.70
C LEU A 159 1.56 11.29 1.39
N MET A 160 1.16 10.01 1.34
CA MET A 160 0.54 9.40 0.18
C MET A 160 -0.71 10.19 -0.25
N LEU A 161 -1.61 10.45 0.70
CA LEU A 161 -2.87 11.13 0.42
C LEU A 161 -2.66 12.58 0.01
N VAL A 162 -1.85 13.32 0.74
CA VAL A 162 -1.59 14.75 0.46
C VAL A 162 -0.87 14.92 -0.87
N GLN A 163 0.16 14.12 -1.15
CA GLN A 163 0.87 14.15 -2.42
C GLN A 163 -0.06 13.83 -3.60
N ASN A 164 -0.93 12.83 -3.45
CA ASN A 164 -1.90 12.44 -4.48
C ASN A 164 -2.92 13.54 -4.76
N MET A 165 -3.48 14.16 -3.71
CA MET A 165 -4.43 15.26 -3.83
C MET A 165 -3.80 16.48 -4.49
N LEU A 166 -2.60 16.89 -4.03
CA LEU A 166 -1.90 18.05 -4.58
C LEU A 166 -1.52 17.85 -6.05
N THR A 167 -0.97 16.68 -6.39
CA THR A 167 -0.62 16.34 -7.78
C THR A 167 -1.82 16.44 -8.70
N SER A 168 -3.00 16.08 -8.20
CA SER A 168 -4.23 16.10 -8.99
C SER A 168 -4.81 17.51 -9.18
N ALA A 169 -4.55 18.40 -8.23
CA ALA A 169 -5.04 19.77 -8.25
C ALA A 169 -4.17 20.69 -9.12
N MET A 170 -2.98 20.22 -9.54
CA MET A 170 -1.98 20.99 -10.29
C MET A 170 -1.82 20.46 -11.72
N PRO A 171 -1.57 21.34 -12.71
CA PRO A 171 -1.32 20.94 -14.10
C PRO A 171 0.09 20.35 -14.32
N ARG A 172 0.94 20.37 -13.28
CA ARG A 172 2.30 19.85 -13.28
C ARG A 172 2.55 19.07 -11.99
N ALA A 173 3.59 18.24 -11.99
CA ALA A 173 4.06 17.62 -10.77
C ALA A 173 4.42 18.69 -9.72
N PRO A 174 3.97 18.53 -8.45
CA PRO A 174 4.35 19.43 -7.38
C PRO A 174 5.80 19.16 -6.96
N THR A 175 6.48 20.18 -6.46
CA THR A 175 7.79 20.02 -5.82
C THR A 175 7.63 19.44 -4.41
N TRP A 176 8.69 18.87 -3.84
CA TRP A 176 8.66 18.39 -2.46
C TRP A 176 8.39 19.50 -1.43
N ALA A 177 8.84 20.74 -1.69
CA ALA A 177 8.49 21.89 -0.87
C ALA A 177 7.00 22.27 -0.95
N GLU A 178 6.37 22.13 -2.13
CA GLU A 178 4.92 22.29 -2.28
C GLU A 178 4.14 21.18 -1.56
N VAL A 179 4.63 19.93 -1.59
CA VAL A 179 4.07 18.82 -0.81
C VAL A 179 4.19 19.09 0.69
N ALA A 180 5.34 19.57 1.17
CA ALA A 180 5.53 19.95 2.58
C ALA A 180 4.60 21.10 2.99
N LEU A 181 4.39 22.11 2.13
CA LEU A 181 3.40 23.16 2.39
C LEU A 181 1.97 22.60 2.45
N ALA A 182 1.64 21.63 1.59
CA ALA A 182 0.34 20.97 1.60
C ALA A 182 0.14 20.08 2.84
N LEU A 183 1.20 19.50 3.40
CA LEU A 183 1.11 18.85 4.71
C LEU A 183 0.72 19.87 5.79
N MET A 184 1.24 21.09 5.75
CA MET A 184 0.96 22.12 6.75
C MET A 184 -0.43 22.76 6.61
N CYS A 185 -0.86 23.07 5.38
CA CYS A 185 -2.05 23.88 5.10
C CYS A 185 -3.19 23.14 4.39
N GLY A 186 -2.97 21.89 3.98
CA GLY A 186 -3.89 21.12 3.16
C GLY A 186 -3.67 21.32 1.65
N PRO A 187 -3.84 20.27 0.84
CA PRO A 187 -3.56 20.30 -0.60
C PRO A 187 -4.47 21.27 -1.39
N ASP A 188 -5.75 21.39 -1.01
CA ASP A 188 -6.70 22.27 -1.70
C ASP A 188 -6.36 23.75 -1.52
N ALA A 189 -5.98 24.14 -0.30
CA ALA A 189 -5.58 25.50 0.03
C ALA A 189 -4.31 25.90 -0.74
N VAL A 190 -3.32 24.99 -0.80
CA VAL A 190 -2.08 25.21 -1.54
C VAL A 190 -2.34 25.32 -3.04
N ALA A 191 -3.13 24.41 -3.62
CA ALA A 191 -3.49 24.47 -5.03
C ALA A 191 -4.25 25.76 -5.37
N ALA A 192 -5.17 26.20 -4.52
CA ALA A 192 -5.90 27.46 -4.69
C ALA A 192 -4.97 28.68 -4.60
N ALA A 193 -4.05 28.71 -3.64
CA ALA A 193 -3.08 29.79 -3.48
C ALA A 193 -2.06 29.83 -4.64
N ILE A 194 -1.67 28.68 -5.21
CA ILE A 194 -0.83 28.64 -6.41
C ILE A 194 -1.57 29.20 -7.63
N LYS A 195 -2.87 28.92 -7.78
CA LYS A 195 -3.71 29.48 -8.85
C LYS A 195 -3.93 30.99 -8.70
N ALA A 196 -3.84 31.52 -7.48
CA ALA A 196 -4.00 32.94 -7.15
C ALA A 196 -2.75 33.46 -6.41
N PRO A 197 -1.63 33.71 -7.10
CA PRO A 197 -0.30 33.87 -6.49
C PRO A 197 -0.17 35.03 -5.49
N GLU A 198 -1.04 36.04 -5.59
CA GLU A 198 -1.10 37.18 -4.66
C GLU A 198 -1.78 36.83 -3.32
N ARG A 199 -2.56 35.74 -3.28
CA ARG A 199 -3.31 35.31 -2.09
C ARG A 199 -2.37 34.66 -1.09
N LYS A 200 -2.53 35.02 0.19
CA LYS A 200 -1.78 34.37 1.27
C LYS A 200 -2.26 32.95 1.47
N VAL A 201 -1.33 32.03 1.74
CA VAL A 201 -1.66 30.60 1.82
C VAL A 201 -2.63 30.29 2.96
N VAL A 202 -2.46 30.92 4.13
CA VAL A 202 -3.34 30.71 5.29
C VAL A 202 -4.76 31.20 5.02
N GLU A 203 -4.92 32.27 4.24
CA GLU A 203 -6.24 32.78 3.83
C GLU A 203 -6.96 31.83 2.87
N ALA A 204 -6.26 30.87 2.27
CA ALA A 204 -6.84 29.85 1.39
C ALA A 204 -7.30 28.58 2.14
N VAL A 205 -6.98 28.45 3.42
CA VAL A 205 -7.37 27.28 4.23
C VAL A 205 -8.83 27.41 4.65
N ALA A 206 -9.64 26.41 4.28
CA ALA A 206 -11.03 26.33 4.73
C ALA A 206 -11.11 26.02 6.23
N ALA A 207 -12.08 26.60 6.93
CA ALA A 207 -12.24 26.40 8.38
C ALA A 207 -12.51 24.93 8.76
N ASP A 208 -13.07 24.16 7.85
CA ASP A 208 -13.43 22.75 7.96
C ASP A 208 -12.52 21.84 7.10
N ALA A 209 -11.31 22.29 6.77
CA ALA A 209 -10.36 21.52 5.97
C ALA A 209 -10.06 20.15 6.63
N ALA A 210 -10.42 19.07 5.93
CA ALA A 210 -10.25 17.72 6.43
C ALA A 210 -8.76 17.36 6.58
N GLY A 211 -8.40 16.76 7.72
CA GLY A 211 -7.02 16.33 7.98
C GLY A 211 -6.02 17.49 8.17
N VAL A 212 -6.51 18.68 8.50
CA VAL A 212 -5.69 19.86 8.82
C VAL A 212 -6.11 20.41 10.18
N ASP A 213 -5.16 20.62 11.09
CA ASP A 213 -5.41 21.35 12.34
C ASP A 213 -5.39 22.86 12.10
N VAL A 214 -6.47 23.37 11.50
CA VAL A 214 -6.60 24.78 11.09
C VAL A 214 -6.38 25.73 12.27
N ALA A 215 -6.85 25.37 13.46
CA ALA A 215 -6.75 26.20 14.65
C ALA A 215 -5.29 26.43 15.11
N ASN A 216 -4.42 25.46 14.88
CA ASN A 216 -3.02 25.51 15.34
C ASN A 216 -1.99 25.80 14.24
N ILE A 217 -2.41 26.12 13.00
CA ILE A 217 -1.48 26.46 11.91
C ILE A 217 -0.51 27.58 12.31
N ALA A 218 -1.01 28.66 12.93
CA ALA A 218 -0.17 29.78 13.34
C ALA A 218 0.85 29.37 14.42
N ALA A 219 0.43 28.56 15.39
CA ALA A 219 1.31 28.09 16.47
C ALA A 219 2.39 27.13 15.95
N ARG A 220 2.07 26.31 14.93
CA ARG A 220 2.95 25.26 14.41
C ARG A 220 3.87 25.73 13.29
N PHE A 221 3.38 26.60 12.41
CA PHE A 221 3.99 26.85 11.11
C PHE A 221 4.26 28.34 10.82
N SER A 222 4.14 29.24 11.81
CA SER A 222 4.32 30.70 11.62
C SER A 222 5.59 31.07 10.85
N GLU A 223 6.71 30.40 11.12
CA GLU A 223 7.98 30.59 10.40
C GLU A 223 7.81 30.51 8.86
N PHE A 224 6.97 29.59 8.41
CA PHE A 224 6.78 29.24 7.00
C PHE A 224 5.60 29.95 6.35
N VAL A 225 4.49 30.13 7.06
CA VAL A 225 3.21 30.52 6.43
C VAL A 225 2.69 31.88 6.85
N ASP A 226 3.21 32.48 7.94
CA ASP A 226 2.69 33.76 8.42
C ASP A 226 2.98 34.90 7.42
N GLY A 227 1.90 35.57 7.01
CA GLY A 227 1.94 36.62 6.01
C GLY A 227 2.38 36.20 4.60
N GLN A 228 2.62 34.90 4.34
CA GLN A 228 3.24 34.45 3.10
C GLN A 228 2.22 34.12 1.99
N THR A 229 2.59 34.42 0.75
CA THR A 229 2.01 33.78 -0.44
C THR A 229 2.49 32.33 -0.54
N ALA A 230 1.87 31.53 -1.41
CA ALA A 230 2.34 30.16 -1.66
C ALA A 230 3.81 30.12 -2.10
N ALA A 231 4.22 31.02 -2.99
CA ALA A 231 5.61 31.08 -3.48
C ALA A 231 6.61 31.41 -2.35
N GLY A 232 6.31 32.40 -1.51
CA GLY A 232 7.17 32.77 -0.39
C GLY A 232 7.27 31.68 0.68
N ALA A 233 6.15 30.99 0.96
CA ALA A 233 6.15 29.85 1.87
C ALA A 233 6.96 28.67 1.31
N VAL A 234 6.78 28.34 0.02
CA VAL A 234 7.53 27.28 -0.68
C VAL A 234 9.02 27.56 -0.66
N GLU A 235 9.47 28.80 -0.87
CA GLU A 235 10.89 29.16 -0.84
C GLU A 235 11.51 28.91 0.55
N LYS A 236 10.86 29.38 1.62
CA LYS A 236 11.30 29.16 3.00
C LYS A 236 11.34 27.68 3.37
N ILE A 237 10.30 26.94 2.98
CA ILE A 237 10.21 25.49 3.22
C ILE A 237 11.31 24.77 2.44
N ALA A 238 11.53 25.11 1.18
CA ALA A 238 12.56 24.47 0.35
C ALA A 238 13.95 24.60 0.97
N ALA A 239 14.30 25.78 1.48
CA ALA A 239 15.59 26.01 2.15
C ALA A 239 15.77 25.10 3.38
N LYS A 240 14.77 25.03 4.26
CA LYS A 240 14.88 24.26 5.51
C LYS A 240 14.71 22.75 5.31
N LEU A 241 13.87 22.35 4.36
CA LEU A 241 13.68 20.96 3.97
C LEU A 241 14.94 20.41 3.30
N GLN A 242 15.63 21.19 2.47
CA GLN A 242 16.87 20.73 1.83
C GLN A 242 17.97 20.47 2.87
N VAL A 243 18.15 21.38 3.85
CA VAL A 243 19.10 21.15 4.97
C VAL A 243 18.78 19.85 5.70
N SER A 244 17.50 19.55 5.91
CA SER A 244 17.06 18.32 6.58
C SER A 244 17.20 17.08 5.69
N ALA A 245 16.99 17.21 4.38
CA ALA A 245 17.24 16.15 3.43
C ALA A 245 18.73 15.77 3.42
N ASP A 246 19.61 16.76 3.37
CA ASP A 246 21.06 16.54 3.40
C ASP A 246 21.51 15.92 4.73
N ALA A 247 20.98 16.39 5.86
CA ALA A 247 21.31 15.88 7.20
C ALA A 247 20.86 14.42 7.43
N THR A 248 19.77 14.00 6.78
CA THR A 248 19.18 12.66 6.96
C THR A 248 19.58 11.65 5.89
N LYS A 249 20.22 12.13 4.80
CA LYS A 249 20.62 11.33 3.64
C LYS A 249 21.45 10.11 4.04
N ALA A 250 22.45 10.29 4.91
CA ALA A 250 23.33 9.21 5.34
C ALA A 250 22.59 8.06 6.05
N PHE A 251 21.51 8.35 6.79
CA PHE A 251 20.71 7.30 7.43
C PHE A 251 19.96 6.45 6.41
N VAL A 252 19.47 7.08 5.34
CA VAL A 252 18.79 6.39 4.24
C VAL A 252 19.79 5.57 3.44
N GLU A 253 20.92 6.17 3.06
CA GLU A 253 21.98 5.51 2.29
C GLU A 253 22.57 4.30 3.03
N ALA A 254 22.72 4.38 4.36
CA ALA A 254 23.20 3.25 5.17
C ALA A 254 22.24 2.05 5.18
N LEU A 255 20.96 2.27 4.87
CA LEU A 255 19.93 1.22 4.78
C LEU A 255 19.74 0.73 3.34
N ILE A 256 20.33 1.42 2.37
CA ILE A 256 20.47 0.93 1.00
C ILE A 256 21.67 -0.03 1.02
N PRO A 257 21.49 -1.33 0.72
CA PRO A 257 22.60 -2.27 0.73
C PRO A 257 23.72 -1.80 -0.21
N ASP A 258 24.96 -1.76 0.28
CA ASP A 258 26.17 -1.57 -0.55
C ASP A 258 26.20 -2.66 -1.63
N ASP A 259 26.17 -2.25 -2.89
CA ASP A 259 26.06 -3.14 -4.05
C ASP A 259 27.39 -3.77 -4.46
N GLY A 260 28.48 -3.46 -3.76
CA GLY A 260 29.82 -3.99 -4.03
C GLY A 260 30.42 -3.50 -5.37
N SER A 261 29.79 -2.54 -6.05
CA SER A 261 30.28 -1.97 -7.31
C SER A 261 31.52 -1.09 -7.13
N GLY A 262 31.84 -0.70 -5.89
CA GLY A 262 33.04 0.07 -5.53
C GLY A 262 34.37 -0.70 -5.60
N SER A 263 34.34 -2.02 -5.83
CA SER A 263 35.55 -2.84 -6.04
C SER A 263 35.51 -3.55 -7.39
N SER A 264 35.55 -2.76 -8.46
CA SER A 264 35.99 -3.26 -9.77
C SER A 264 37.22 -2.48 -10.17
N THR A 265 38.39 -3.11 -10.03
CA THR A 265 39.60 -2.65 -10.69
C THR A 265 39.32 -2.52 -12.17
N VAL A 266 39.49 -1.31 -12.68
CA VAL A 266 39.35 -0.91 -14.08
C VAL A 266 40.02 -1.94 -15.00
N GLY A 267 39.19 -2.60 -15.80
CA GLY A 267 39.60 -3.23 -17.05
C GLY A 267 38.70 -2.65 -18.14
N ASP A 268 39.30 -1.83 -19.01
CA ASP A 268 38.68 -1.25 -20.18
C ASP A 268 37.88 -2.31 -20.97
N THR A 269 36.59 -2.06 -21.18
CA THR A 269 35.94 -2.12 -22.50
C THR A 269 34.48 -1.66 -22.36
N ALA A 270 34.08 -0.84 -23.32
CA ALA A 270 32.75 -0.25 -23.44
C ALA A 270 31.65 -1.32 -23.55
N ASP A 271 30.52 -1.09 -22.89
CA ASP A 271 29.21 -1.07 -23.56
C ASP A 271 28.14 -0.45 -22.64
N ASP A 272 27.48 0.58 -23.16
CA ASP A 272 26.29 1.21 -22.61
C ASP A 272 25.13 0.19 -22.57
N ALA A 273 24.77 -0.30 -21.38
CA ALA A 273 23.48 -0.93 -21.13
C ALA A 273 22.68 -0.05 -20.15
N SER A 274 21.81 0.81 -20.69
CA SER A 274 20.89 1.61 -19.88
C SER A 274 19.91 0.68 -19.16
N ALA A 275 19.90 0.71 -17.82
CA ALA A 275 18.87 0.06 -17.01
C ALA A 275 17.49 0.67 -17.35
N ALA A 276 16.48 -0.17 -17.56
CA ALA A 276 15.12 0.25 -17.84
C ALA A 276 14.28 0.29 -16.56
N ALA A 277 13.35 1.24 -16.45
CA ALA A 277 12.32 1.24 -15.41
C ALA A 277 11.39 0.05 -15.65
N GLY A 278 11.45 -0.97 -14.79
CA GLY A 278 10.71 -2.21 -14.99
C GLY A 278 9.19 -2.04 -14.86
N THR A 279 8.43 -2.71 -15.72
CA THR A 279 6.95 -2.58 -15.84
C THR A 279 6.17 -3.77 -15.24
N GLY A 280 6.83 -4.69 -14.52
CA GLY A 280 6.23 -5.92 -13.98
C GLY A 280 5.78 -5.84 -12.52
N LYS A 281 5.00 -6.85 -12.07
CA LYS A 281 4.62 -7.03 -10.66
C LYS A 281 5.87 -7.18 -9.79
N LEU A 282 6.14 -6.21 -8.93
CA LEU A 282 7.24 -6.29 -7.96
C LEU A 282 6.95 -7.38 -6.92
N ILE A 283 7.94 -8.27 -6.76
CA ILE A 283 8.03 -9.28 -5.71
C ILE A 283 9.32 -8.96 -4.96
N ASP A 284 9.18 -8.16 -3.90
CA ASP A 284 10.29 -7.88 -2.98
C ASP A 284 10.36 -8.99 -1.93
N ILE A 285 11.52 -9.63 -1.83
CA ILE A 285 11.71 -10.86 -1.08
C ILE A 285 12.45 -10.52 0.21
N SER A 286 11.68 -10.42 1.30
CA SER A 286 12.22 -10.19 2.63
C SER A 286 12.94 -11.43 3.19
N ASP A 287 13.68 -11.25 4.30
CA ASP A 287 14.25 -12.39 5.03
C ASP A 287 13.17 -13.35 5.54
N THR A 288 12.01 -12.81 5.92
CA THR A 288 10.85 -13.62 6.32
C THR A 288 10.28 -14.41 5.16
N ASP A 289 10.20 -13.81 3.97
CA ASP A 289 9.78 -14.52 2.76
C ASP A 289 10.77 -15.62 2.37
N LEU A 290 12.07 -15.36 2.52
CA LEU A 290 13.10 -16.35 2.26
C LEU A 290 13.01 -17.56 3.21
N ASP A 291 12.82 -17.34 4.51
CA ASP A 291 12.58 -18.42 5.48
C ASP A 291 11.30 -19.20 5.14
N ALA A 292 10.23 -18.49 4.81
CA ALA A 292 8.96 -19.10 4.46
C ALA A 292 9.07 -19.97 3.19
N LEU A 293 9.74 -19.47 2.14
CA LEU A 293 10.06 -20.21 0.92
C LEU A 293 10.87 -21.48 1.24
N ALA A 294 11.91 -21.36 2.09
CA ALA A 294 12.77 -22.48 2.44
C ALA A 294 12.01 -23.59 3.20
N ARG A 295 11.19 -23.22 4.19
CA ARG A 295 10.39 -24.19 4.96
C ARG A 295 9.36 -24.90 4.10
N VAL A 296 8.67 -24.16 3.24
CA VAL A 296 7.65 -24.72 2.33
C VAL A 296 8.32 -25.63 1.31
N ALA A 297 9.39 -25.19 0.64
CA ALA A 297 10.12 -26.02 -0.31
C ALA A 297 10.68 -27.29 0.35
N GLN A 298 11.25 -27.19 1.56
CA GLN A 298 11.66 -28.35 2.35
C GLN A 298 10.51 -29.34 2.55
N SER A 299 9.35 -28.83 2.99
CA SER A 299 8.20 -29.68 3.30
C SER A 299 7.65 -30.44 2.10
N GLU A 300 7.85 -29.91 0.88
CA GLU A 300 7.36 -30.51 -0.36
C GLU A 300 8.35 -31.50 -0.98
N VAL A 301 9.66 -31.21 -0.96
CA VAL A 301 10.62 -31.95 -1.79
C VAL A 301 11.92 -32.37 -1.10
N ALA A 302 12.10 -32.17 0.21
CA ALA A 302 13.33 -32.59 0.89
C ALA A 302 13.65 -34.09 0.70
N ILE A 303 12.62 -34.92 0.50
CA ILE A 303 12.78 -36.35 0.19
C ILE A 303 13.57 -36.61 -1.10
N PHE A 304 13.66 -35.64 -2.02
CA PHE A 304 14.40 -35.78 -3.28
C PHE A 304 15.92 -35.82 -3.08
N ALA A 305 16.44 -35.43 -1.91
CA ALA A 305 17.86 -35.58 -1.54
C ALA A 305 18.38 -37.01 -1.76
N ARG A 306 17.50 -38.02 -1.62
CA ARG A 306 17.86 -39.42 -1.81
C ARG A 306 18.10 -39.83 -3.27
N PHE A 307 17.70 -38.97 -4.22
CA PHE A 307 17.87 -39.19 -5.66
C PHE A 307 19.04 -38.39 -6.25
N GLY A 308 19.85 -37.74 -5.41
CA GLY A 308 21.00 -36.94 -5.81
C GLY A 308 20.78 -35.44 -5.63
N ASP A 309 21.89 -34.69 -5.62
CA ASP A 309 21.88 -33.24 -5.36
C ASP A 309 21.11 -32.46 -6.43
N ASP A 310 21.23 -32.85 -7.70
CA ASP A 310 20.52 -32.21 -8.81
C ASP A 310 19.00 -32.31 -8.65
N GLN A 311 18.49 -33.46 -8.18
CA GLN A 311 17.06 -33.66 -7.96
C GLN A 311 16.55 -32.87 -6.76
N LEU A 312 17.37 -32.73 -5.72
CA LEU A 312 17.07 -31.88 -4.57
C LEU A 312 17.05 -30.40 -4.96
N ARG A 313 18.13 -29.89 -5.57
CA ARG A 313 18.24 -28.49 -5.99
C ARG A 313 17.15 -28.11 -6.98
N GLY A 314 16.95 -28.93 -8.02
CA GLY A 314 15.90 -28.72 -9.02
C GLY A 314 14.50 -28.78 -8.41
N GLY A 315 14.24 -29.72 -7.50
CA GLY A 315 12.97 -29.80 -6.79
C GLY A 315 12.68 -28.55 -5.96
N LEU A 316 13.65 -28.10 -5.16
CA LEU A 316 13.51 -26.92 -4.28
C LEU A 316 13.28 -25.66 -5.11
N ALA A 317 14.12 -25.43 -6.11
CA ALA A 317 13.99 -24.32 -7.05
C ALA A 317 12.65 -24.36 -7.80
N GLY A 318 12.16 -25.55 -8.17
CA GLY A 318 10.89 -25.71 -8.88
C GLY A 318 9.69 -25.33 -8.01
N VAL A 319 9.74 -25.60 -6.71
CA VAL A 319 8.70 -25.14 -5.78
C VAL A 319 8.75 -23.62 -5.62
N VAL A 320 9.94 -23.04 -5.44
CA VAL A 320 10.13 -21.58 -5.28
C VAL A 320 9.66 -20.82 -6.52
N ASP A 321 10.07 -21.24 -7.71
CA ASP A 321 9.64 -20.61 -8.97
C ASP A 321 8.12 -20.76 -9.18
N THR A 322 7.52 -21.88 -8.73
CA THR A 322 6.06 -22.02 -8.79
C THR A 322 5.38 -20.96 -7.92
N ILE A 323 5.95 -20.65 -6.75
CA ILE A 323 5.44 -19.62 -5.85
C ILE A 323 5.58 -18.24 -6.49
N PHE A 324 6.73 -17.89 -7.06
CA PHE A 324 6.91 -16.62 -7.78
C PHE A 324 5.92 -16.47 -8.94
N ASN A 325 5.77 -17.52 -9.76
CA ASN A 325 4.81 -17.54 -10.86
C ASN A 325 3.37 -17.37 -10.37
N ARG A 326 3.01 -17.94 -9.21
CA ARG A 326 1.69 -17.73 -8.59
C ARG A 326 1.52 -16.29 -8.12
N VAL A 327 2.50 -15.71 -7.41
CA VAL A 327 2.44 -14.30 -6.97
C VAL A 327 2.28 -13.35 -8.16
N ALA A 328 2.92 -13.67 -9.28
CA ALA A 328 2.81 -12.94 -10.53
C ALA A 328 1.53 -13.25 -11.35
N HIS A 329 0.62 -14.10 -10.88
CA HIS A 329 -0.51 -14.59 -11.67
C HIS A 329 -1.86 -14.24 -11.04
N VAL A 330 -2.77 -13.65 -11.84
CA VAL A 330 -4.08 -13.11 -11.39
C VAL A 330 -4.98 -14.10 -10.63
N ALA A 331 -4.87 -15.41 -10.91
CA ALA A 331 -5.65 -16.45 -10.26
C ALA A 331 -5.17 -16.83 -8.84
N PHE A 332 -4.06 -16.28 -8.38
CA PHE A 332 -3.47 -16.56 -7.08
C PHE A 332 -3.30 -15.26 -6.27
N PRO A 333 -3.09 -15.36 -4.94
CA PRO A 333 -2.80 -14.20 -4.11
C PRO A 333 -1.54 -13.44 -4.51
N GLY A 334 -1.50 -12.14 -4.21
CA GLY A 334 -0.49 -11.21 -4.74
C GLY A 334 0.78 -11.06 -3.91
N SER A 335 1.02 -11.94 -2.92
CA SER A 335 2.23 -11.96 -2.10
C SER A 335 2.66 -13.39 -1.77
N ILE A 336 3.95 -13.59 -1.48
CA ILE A 336 4.54 -14.90 -1.15
C ILE A 336 3.80 -15.52 0.03
N GLN A 337 3.64 -14.75 1.12
CA GLN A 337 2.94 -15.15 2.35
C GLN A 337 1.52 -15.67 2.08
N GLN A 338 0.74 -14.97 1.25
CA GLN A 338 -0.63 -15.37 0.96
C GLN A 338 -0.69 -16.60 0.04
N VAL A 339 0.28 -16.75 -0.88
CA VAL A 339 0.36 -17.93 -1.76
C VAL A 339 0.68 -19.18 -0.95
N ILE A 340 1.66 -19.11 -0.04
CA ILE A 340 2.10 -20.28 0.74
C ILE A 340 1.06 -20.71 1.79
N ASP A 341 0.31 -19.77 2.37
CA ASP A 341 -0.75 -20.08 3.34
C ASP A 341 -2.09 -20.41 2.67
N GLN A 342 -2.17 -20.38 1.33
CA GLN A 342 -3.40 -20.69 0.63
C GLN A 342 -3.81 -22.16 0.86
N LYS A 343 -5.03 -22.34 1.37
CA LYS A 343 -5.62 -23.65 1.64
C LYS A 343 -5.52 -24.56 0.40
N SER A 344 -5.11 -25.80 0.62
CA SER A 344 -5.01 -26.87 -0.39
C SER A 344 -3.95 -26.66 -1.47
N GLN A 345 -3.03 -25.71 -1.31
CA GLN A 345 -1.90 -25.52 -2.24
C GLN A 345 -0.65 -26.30 -1.87
N PHE A 346 -0.37 -26.47 -0.58
CA PHE A 346 0.81 -27.16 -0.06
C PHE A 346 0.38 -28.19 0.99
N SER A 347 0.90 -29.41 0.88
CA SER A 347 0.38 -30.55 1.64
C SER A 347 0.64 -30.40 3.13
N ALA A 348 1.82 -29.90 3.49
CA ALA A 348 2.21 -29.67 4.88
C ALA A 348 1.39 -28.52 5.54
N ILE A 349 0.96 -27.53 4.75
CA ILE A 349 0.19 -26.39 5.23
C ILE A 349 -1.26 -26.77 5.54
N ASN A 350 -1.86 -27.71 4.79
CA ASN A 350 -3.27 -28.08 4.96
C ASN A 350 -3.66 -28.46 6.39
N LYS A 351 -2.76 -29.11 7.13
CA LYS A 351 -2.99 -29.49 8.53
C LYS A 351 -2.64 -28.38 9.52
N LEU A 352 -1.66 -27.54 9.19
CA LEU A 352 -1.10 -26.54 10.11
C LEU A 352 -1.81 -25.19 10.00
N GLY A 353 -2.37 -24.88 8.84
CA GLY A 353 -3.06 -23.63 8.50
C GLY A 353 -2.13 -22.46 8.20
N THR A 354 -0.83 -22.58 8.44
CA THR A 354 0.17 -21.53 8.17
C THR A 354 1.58 -22.12 8.12
N TRP A 355 2.45 -21.53 7.31
CA TRP A 355 3.87 -21.90 7.15
C TRP A 355 4.68 -21.68 8.42
N THR A 356 4.28 -20.72 9.28
CA THR A 356 5.02 -20.37 10.51
C THR A 356 5.11 -21.54 11.50
N LYS A 357 4.21 -22.53 11.39
CA LYS A 357 4.20 -23.76 12.18
C LYS A 357 5.06 -24.87 11.59
N LEU A 358 5.62 -24.70 10.39
CA LEU A 358 6.58 -25.63 9.83
C LEU A 358 7.89 -25.54 10.62
N PRO A 359 8.60 -26.68 10.81
CA PRO A 359 9.94 -26.64 11.35
C PRO A 359 10.84 -25.75 10.49
N ALA A 360 11.84 -25.13 11.12
CA ALA A 360 12.86 -24.40 10.39
C ALA A 360 13.50 -25.29 9.31
N ALA A 361 13.87 -24.68 8.19
CA ALA A 361 14.58 -25.39 7.14
C ALA A 361 15.94 -25.86 7.67
N GLU A 362 16.36 -27.07 7.28
CA GLU A 362 17.71 -27.55 7.50
C GLU A 362 18.69 -26.55 6.85
N PRO A 363 19.82 -26.20 7.49
CA PRO A 363 20.72 -25.17 6.99
C PRO A 363 21.10 -25.35 5.52
N ARG A 364 21.41 -26.58 5.10
CA ARG A 364 21.72 -26.89 3.69
C ARG A 364 20.56 -26.59 2.74
N ILE A 365 19.33 -26.89 3.12
CA ILE A 365 18.15 -26.63 2.29
C ILE A 365 17.88 -25.12 2.24
N PHE A 366 18.01 -24.43 3.36
CA PHE A 366 17.91 -22.98 3.43
C PHE A 366 18.94 -22.33 2.49
N ASP A 367 20.19 -22.78 2.52
CA ASP A 367 21.26 -22.26 1.64
C ASP A 367 20.96 -22.48 0.16
N ILE A 368 20.48 -23.67 -0.23
CA ILE A 368 20.09 -23.95 -1.62
C ILE A 368 18.96 -23.01 -2.08
N VAL A 369 17.96 -22.80 -1.24
CA VAL A 369 16.82 -21.91 -1.57
C VAL A 369 17.28 -20.46 -1.63
N ARG A 370 18.12 -20.02 -0.70
CA ARG A 370 18.73 -18.69 -0.71
C ARG A 370 19.54 -18.44 -1.98
N GLU A 371 20.43 -19.38 -2.33
CA GLU A 371 21.22 -19.31 -3.57
C GLU A 371 20.32 -19.17 -4.80
N HIS A 372 19.28 -19.99 -4.92
CA HIS A 372 18.34 -19.92 -6.04
C HIS A 372 17.59 -18.58 -6.09
N VAL A 373 17.08 -18.10 -4.95
CA VAL A 373 16.38 -16.81 -4.86
C VAL A 373 17.30 -15.64 -5.24
N GLU A 374 18.54 -15.63 -4.75
CA GLU A 374 19.53 -14.61 -5.07
C GLU A 374 19.96 -14.65 -6.54
N ALA A 375 20.04 -15.84 -7.14
CA ALA A 375 20.36 -16.01 -8.55
C ALA A 375 19.20 -15.57 -9.45
N ARG A 376 17.95 -15.90 -9.08
CA ARG A 376 16.74 -15.38 -9.74
C ARG A 376 16.66 -13.85 -9.64
N ALA A 377 16.90 -13.25 -8.47
CA ALA A 377 16.96 -11.79 -8.35
C ALA A 377 18.11 -11.16 -9.17
N GLY A 378 19.15 -11.95 -9.47
CA GLY A 378 20.28 -11.57 -10.34
C GLY A 378 20.09 -11.83 -11.83
N GLY A 379 18.91 -12.31 -12.27
CA GLY A 379 18.61 -12.52 -13.69
C GLY A 379 18.77 -13.95 -14.20
N GLU A 380 19.02 -14.95 -13.34
CA GLU A 380 18.95 -16.35 -13.79
C GLU A 380 17.52 -16.70 -14.20
N ALA A 381 17.31 -17.51 -15.25
CA ALA A 381 15.99 -17.87 -15.75
C ALA A 381 15.23 -18.84 -14.84
N SER A 382 13.89 -18.84 -14.90
CA SER A 382 13.10 -19.83 -14.16
C SER A 382 13.33 -21.22 -14.73
N ILE A 383 13.58 -22.18 -13.84
CA ILE A 383 13.82 -23.58 -14.21
C ILE A 383 12.53 -24.32 -14.60
N ILE A 384 11.37 -23.70 -14.36
CA ILE A 384 10.05 -24.23 -14.72
C ILE A 384 9.28 -23.30 -15.67
N LYS A 385 9.94 -22.32 -16.28
CA LYS A 385 9.29 -21.29 -17.11
C LYS A 385 8.14 -20.61 -16.33
N GLY A 386 7.01 -20.30 -16.98
CA GLY A 386 5.80 -19.76 -16.35
C GLY A 386 4.89 -20.77 -15.65
N ALA A 387 5.38 -21.97 -15.29
CA ALA A 387 4.54 -23.00 -14.68
C ALA A 387 4.03 -22.59 -13.29
N THR A 388 2.71 -22.73 -13.09
CA THR A 388 2.02 -22.36 -11.84
C THR A 388 1.56 -23.56 -11.01
N HIS A 389 1.75 -24.78 -11.52
CA HIS A 389 1.31 -26.02 -10.89
C HIS A 389 2.44 -27.04 -10.85
N PHE A 390 2.43 -27.86 -9.81
CA PHE A 390 3.15 -29.11 -9.78
C PHE A 390 2.31 -30.20 -9.14
N LEU A 391 2.61 -31.45 -9.46
CA LEU A 391 1.98 -32.60 -8.83
C LEU A 391 2.87 -33.84 -8.89
N ASN A 392 2.62 -34.76 -7.96
CA ASN A 392 3.00 -36.16 -8.10
C ASN A 392 1.79 -36.97 -8.58
N PRO A 393 1.79 -37.52 -9.82
CA PRO A 393 0.64 -38.27 -10.34
C PRO A 393 0.34 -39.57 -9.57
N PHE A 394 1.31 -40.09 -8.81
CA PHE A 394 1.13 -41.30 -8.02
C PHE A 394 0.51 -41.06 -6.64
N ALA A 395 0.51 -39.80 -6.17
CA ALA A 395 -0.05 -39.37 -4.88
C ALA A 395 -1.29 -38.46 -5.03
N SER A 396 -1.52 -37.92 -6.24
CA SER A 396 -2.63 -37.00 -6.51
C SER A 396 -3.98 -37.71 -6.53
N SER A 397 -5.02 -37.01 -6.08
CA SER A 397 -6.39 -37.58 -6.08
C SER A 397 -6.87 -37.88 -7.50
N PRO A 398 -7.73 -38.91 -7.69
CA PRO A 398 -8.33 -39.20 -8.99
C PRO A 398 -9.08 -38.00 -9.60
N SER A 399 -9.66 -37.15 -8.76
CA SER A 399 -10.35 -35.92 -9.20
C SER A 399 -9.36 -34.90 -9.79
N ALA A 400 -8.25 -34.63 -9.08
CA ALA A 400 -7.21 -33.74 -9.57
C ALA A 400 -6.61 -34.25 -10.89
N MET A 401 -6.31 -35.54 -10.97
CA MET A 401 -5.79 -36.17 -12.19
C MET A 401 -6.74 -36.03 -13.38
N ARG A 402 -8.05 -36.24 -13.19
CA ARG A 402 -9.06 -36.07 -14.26
C ARG A 402 -9.24 -34.62 -14.71
N ASN A 403 -9.19 -33.67 -13.77
CA ASN A 403 -9.54 -32.28 -14.07
C ASN A 403 -8.39 -31.50 -14.71
N TRP A 404 -7.15 -31.70 -14.25
CA TRP A 404 -6.00 -30.92 -14.71
C TRP A 404 -4.67 -31.65 -14.60
N GLY A 405 -4.54 -32.60 -13.67
CA GLY A 405 -3.28 -33.26 -13.34
C GLY A 405 -2.70 -34.05 -14.51
N GLN A 406 -3.53 -34.78 -15.25
CA GLN A 406 -3.05 -35.53 -16.44
C GLN A 406 -2.47 -34.58 -17.50
N PHE A 407 -3.12 -33.43 -17.73
CA PHE A 407 -2.62 -32.44 -18.67
C PHE A 407 -1.24 -31.91 -18.26
N VAL A 408 -1.03 -31.63 -16.97
CA VAL A 408 0.27 -31.19 -16.46
C VAL A 408 1.33 -32.28 -16.60
N VAL A 409 0.98 -33.56 -16.42
CA VAL A 409 1.91 -34.68 -16.65
C VAL A 409 2.34 -34.75 -18.12
N ASP A 410 1.40 -34.64 -19.04
CA ASP A 410 1.63 -34.76 -20.48
C ASP A 410 2.40 -33.55 -21.05
N HIS A 411 2.25 -32.37 -20.44
CA HIS A 411 2.83 -31.09 -20.89
C HIS A 411 3.82 -30.50 -19.88
N ALA A 412 4.43 -31.34 -19.03
CA ALA A 412 5.35 -30.87 -18.02
C ALA A 412 6.56 -30.17 -18.65
N VAL A 413 6.86 -28.98 -18.15
CA VAL A 413 8.03 -28.18 -18.58
C VAL A 413 9.27 -28.52 -17.78
N ALA A 414 9.11 -29.12 -16.60
CA ALA A 414 10.21 -29.66 -15.79
C ALA A 414 9.74 -30.85 -14.93
N LYS A 415 10.67 -31.72 -14.54
CA LYS A 415 10.42 -32.89 -13.69
C LYS A 415 11.57 -33.09 -12.71
N PHE A 416 11.25 -33.28 -11.43
CA PHE A 416 12.25 -33.50 -10.37
C PHE A 416 11.83 -34.65 -9.46
N GLY A 417 12.81 -35.42 -8.98
CA GLY A 417 12.61 -36.65 -8.20
C GLY A 417 12.80 -37.92 -9.05
N SER A 418 12.08 -38.99 -8.73
CA SER A 418 12.17 -40.27 -9.41
C SER A 418 10.79 -40.84 -9.75
N VAL A 419 10.54 -40.99 -11.06
CA VAL A 419 9.32 -41.64 -11.57
C VAL A 419 9.29 -43.12 -11.19
N ALA A 420 10.44 -43.80 -11.24
CA ALA A 420 10.56 -45.22 -10.90
C ALA A 420 10.18 -45.48 -9.42
N GLU A 421 10.57 -44.57 -8.53
CA GLU A 421 10.29 -44.63 -7.09
C GLU A 421 8.96 -43.95 -6.73
N ARG A 422 8.22 -43.46 -7.73
CA ARG A 422 6.92 -42.78 -7.58
C ARG A 422 6.95 -41.54 -6.68
N LEU A 423 8.12 -40.94 -6.51
CA LEU A 423 8.38 -39.72 -5.72
C LEU A 423 8.93 -38.65 -6.66
N VAL A 424 8.03 -38.00 -7.40
CA VAL A 424 8.37 -37.09 -8.50
C VAL A 424 7.38 -35.93 -8.56
N HIS A 425 7.88 -34.74 -8.89
CA HIS A 425 7.07 -33.58 -9.24
C HIS A 425 7.15 -33.31 -10.75
N PHE A 426 5.98 -33.23 -11.38
CA PHE A 426 5.82 -32.71 -12.74
C PHE A 426 5.37 -31.26 -12.63
N HIS A 427 6.16 -30.32 -13.13
CA HIS A 427 5.83 -28.90 -13.13
C HIS A 427 5.24 -28.50 -14.49
N GLY A 428 4.15 -27.74 -14.48
CA GLY A 428 3.49 -27.24 -15.68
C GLY A 428 2.33 -26.30 -15.36
N THR A 429 1.53 -26.01 -16.38
CA THR A 429 0.40 -25.09 -16.26
C THR A 429 -0.88 -25.87 -16.53
N ALA A 430 -1.81 -25.84 -15.58
CA ALA A 430 -3.11 -26.47 -15.75
C ALA A 430 -3.86 -25.86 -16.95
N PRO A 431 -4.69 -26.64 -17.66
CA PRO A 431 -5.41 -26.13 -18.83
C PRO A 431 -6.35 -24.99 -18.44
N GLY A 432 -6.30 -23.89 -19.18
CA GLY A 432 -7.20 -22.74 -19.01
C GLY A 432 -6.82 -21.74 -17.91
N THR A 433 -5.70 -21.93 -17.19
CA THR A 433 -5.30 -21.01 -16.11
C THR A 433 -4.64 -19.71 -16.60
N GLY A 434 -4.08 -19.67 -17.81
CA GLY A 434 -3.34 -18.51 -18.32
C GLY A 434 -1.85 -18.54 -17.98
N GLN A 435 -1.11 -17.50 -18.38
CA GLN A 435 0.32 -17.30 -18.03
C GLN A 435 0.44 -16.29 -16.88
N PRO A 436 1.51 -16.35 -16.08
CA PRO A 436 1.87 -15.28 -15.16
C PRO A 436 2.04 -13.94 -15.89
N HIS A 437 1.91 -12.83 -15.18
CA HIS A 437 2.28 -11.51 -15.69
C HIS A 437 3.81 -11.35 -15.65
N GLU A 438 4.31 -10.30 -16.31
CA GLU A 438 5.66 -9.83 -16.08
C GLU A 438 5.85 -9.52 -14.59
N SER A 439 7.03 -9.85 -14.06
CA SER A 439 7.36 -9.64 -12.66
C SER A 439 8.74 -9.05 -12.51
N ILE A 440 8.99 -8.40 -11.37
CA ILE A 440 10.31 -7.95 -10.97
C ILE A 440 10.63 -8.69 -9.68
N LEU A 441 11.68 -9.52 -9.69
CA LEU A 441 12.17 -10.14 -8.47
C LEU A 441 13.22 -9.23 -7.86
N LYS A 442 13.05 -8.88 -6.58
CA LYS A 442 13.99 -8.05 -5.82
C LYS A 442 14.40 -8.80 -4.56
N ARG A 443 15.71 -8.85 -4.31
CA ARG A 443 16.29 -9.40 -3.08
C ARG A 443 17.60 -8.68 -2.78
N GLY A 444 17.65 -7.98 -1.65
CA GLY A 444 18.78 -7.10 -1.33
C GLY A 444 18.94 -6.04 -2.43
N GLY A 445 20.18 -5.83 -2.90
CA GLY A 445 20.48 -4.90 -4.01
C GLY A 445 20.23 -5.44 -5.42
N LYS A 446 19.86 -6.73 -5.57
CA LYS A 446 19.62 -7.34 -6.88
C LYS A 446 18.16 -7.19 -7.27
N SER A 447 17.92 -6.72 -8.50
CA SER A 447 16.59 -6.69 -9.08
C SER A 447 16.60 -6.94 -10.59
N PHE A 448 15.69 -7.79 -11.05
CA PHE A 448 15.61 -8.17 -12.44
C PHE A 448 14.17 -8.37 -12.89
N GLN A 449 13.84 -7.92 -14.10
CA GLN A 449 12.53 -8.11 -14.71
C GLN A 449 12.45 -9.44 -15.44
N PHE A 450 11.32 -10.12 -15.31
CA PHE A 450 11.02 -11.41 -15.91
C PHE A 450 9.75 -11.34 -16.75
N GLY A 451 9.78 -12.01 -17.90
CA GLY A 451 8.61 -12.23 -18.73
C GLY A 451 7.64 -13.25 -18.13
N PRO A 452 6.41 -13.36 -18.69
CA PRO A 452 5.42 -14.39 -18.34
C PRO A 452 5.93 -15.83 -18.36
N ASP A 453 6.95 -16.11 -19.16
CA ASP A 453 7.57 -17.42 -19.32
C ASP A 453 8.75 -17.64 -18.37
N GLY A 454 8.97 -16.74 -17.41
CA GLY A 454 10.04 -16.81 -16.41
C GLY A 454 11.44 -16.51 -16.96
N GLN A 455 11.56 -16.06 -18.21
CA GLN A 455 12.84 -15.65 -18.80
C GLN A 455 13.24 -14.25 -18.35
N PRO A 456 14.55 -14.00 -18.10
CA PRO A 456 15.05 -12.67 -17.76
C PRO A 456 14.87 -11.72 -18.94
N VAL A 457 14.43 -10.49 -18.66
CA VAL A 457 14.23 -9.44 -19.66
C VAL A 457 15.35 -8.42 -19.56
N ALA A 458 15.46 -7.72 -18.42
CA ALA A 458 16.48 -6.71 -18.19
C ALA A 458 16.72 -6.50 -16.67
N PRO A 459 17.90 -6.02 -16.27
CA PRO A 459 18.10 -5.45 -14.94
C PRO A 459 17.06 -4.35 -14.72
N ALA A 460 16.32 -4.44 -13.62
CA ALA A 460 15.28 -3.49 -13.29
C ALA A 460 15.83 -2.46 -12.31
N THR A 461 15.85 -1.18 -12.69
CA THR A 461 15.91 -0.11 -11.69
C THR A 461 14.50 0.02 -11.13
N VAL A 462 14.23 -0.69 -10.03
CA VAL A 462 13.13 -0.30 -9.16
C VAL A 462 13.57 1.03 -8.59
N THR A 463 12.97 2.15 -9.04
CA THR A 463 13.16 3.44 -8.38
C THR A 463 12.85 3.19 -6.92
N ALA A 464 13.89 3.13 -6.10
CA ALA A 464 13.70 2.87 -4.70
C ALA A 464 12.79 4.00 -4.22
N SER A 465 11.67 3.63 -3.62
CA SER A 465 10.90 4.55 -2.80
C SER A 465 11.81 5.24 -1.77
N SER A 466 13.02 4.76 -1.50
CA SER A 466 14.05 5.37 -0.65
C SER A 466 15.09 6.26 -1.36
N GLY A 467 14.93 6.63 -2.63
CA GLY A 467 15.89 7.51 -3.33
C GLY A 467 16.00 8.91 -2.71
N SER A 468 17.24 9.44 -2.62
CA SER A 468 17.49 10.81 -2.17
C SER A 468 16.71 11.83 -3.03
N PHE A 469 16.13 12.84 -2.39
CA PHE A 469 15.35 13.88 -3.07
C PHE A 469 15.96 15.27 -2.87
N SER A 470 15.60 16.20 -3.76
CA SER A 470 15.82 17.64 -3.54
C SER A 470 14.49 18.31 -3.21
N ALA A 471 14.51 19.26 -2.28
CA ALA A 471 13.31 19.98 -1.87
C ALA A 471 12.62 20.73 -3.02
N THR A 472 13.38 21.19 -4.02
CA THR A 472 12.86 21.83 -5.24
C THR A 472 12.62 20.85 -6.38
N GLY A 473 13.04 19.60 -6.23
CA GLY A 473 12.79 18.53 -7.18
C GLY A 473 11.30 18.19 -7.29
N THR A 474 10.88 17.74 -8.48
CA THR A 474 9.50 17.29 -8.70
C THR A 474 9.25 15.99 -7.95
N SER A 475 8.09 15.91 -7.30
CA SER A 475 7.61 14.67 -6.72
C SER A 475 6.89 13.86 -7.81
N THR A 476 7.44 12.71 -8.19
CA THR A 476 6.84 11.83 -9.21
C THR A 476 5.84 10.89 -8.54
N ALA A 477 4.59 11.34 -8.40
CA ALA A 477 3.48 10.48 -8.00
C ALA A 477 2.98 9.62 -9.18
N ALA A 478 2.38 8.46 -8.89
CA ALA A 478 1.74 7.62 -9.91
C ALA A 478 0.65 8.40 -10.68
N THR A 479 0.49 8.14 -11.98
CA THR A 479 -0.58 8.74 -12.80
C THR A 479 -1.95 8.44 -12.21
N ILE A 480 -2.96 9.26 -12.51
CA ILE A 480 -4.31 9.01 -11.98
C ILE A 480 -4.86 7.65 -12.42
N GLN A 481 -4.53 7.21 -13.63
CA GLN A 481 -4.83 5.86 -14.14
C GLN A 481 -4.22 4.79 -13.23
N ALA A 482 -2.93 4.88 -12.92
CA ALA A 482 -2.26 3.95 -12.04
C ALA A 482 -2.84 3.96 -10.61
N ARG A 483 -3.23 5.14 -10.10
CA ARG A 483 -3.88 5.27 -8.79
C ARG A 483 -5.26 4.62 -8.77
N LEU A 484 -6.09 4.85 -9.80
CA LEU A 484 -7.40 4.22 -9.94
C LEU A 484 -7.28 2.69 -9.89
N VAL A 485 -6.33 2.14 -10.65
CA VAL A 485 -6.06 0.70 -10.69
C VAL A 485 -5.57 0.18 -9.34
N GLY A 486 -4.57 0.84 -8.74
CA GLY A 486 -4.00 0.45 -7.45
C GLY A 486 -5.04 0.46 -6.32
N ASN A 487 -5.83 1.53 -6.22
CA ASN A 487 -6.87 1.67 -5.21
C ASN A 487 -7.99 0.63 -5.40
N ALA A 488 -8.42 0.35 -6.63
CA ALA A 488 -9.43 -0.68 -6.88
C ALA A 488 -8.91 -2.09 -6.53
N LEU A 489 -7.64 -2.38 -6.80
CA LEU A 489 -7.00 -3.63 -6.39
C LEU A 489 -6.90 -3.75 -4.86
N ALA A 490 -6.60 -2.65 -4.16
CA ALA A 490 -6.58 -2.62 -2.70
C ALA A 490 -7.96 -2.97 -2.11
N GLU A 491 -9.04 -2.38 -2.62
CA GLU A 491 -10.39 -2.71 -2.16
C GLU A 491 -10.77 -4.16 -2.48
N TRP A 492 -10.42 -4.67 -3.66
CA TRP A 492 -10.66 -6.07 -4.00
C TRP A 492 -9.92 -7.02 -3.04
N ASN A 493 -8.70 -6.69 -2.64
CA ASN A 493 -7.95 -7.45 -1.64
C ASN A 493 -8.57 -7.33 -0.24
N PHE A 494 -9.05 -6.15 0.15
CA PHE A 494 -9.75 -5.94 1.42
C PHE A 494 -11.03 -6.77 1.54
N PHE A 495 -11.70 -7.04 0.42
CA PHE A 495 -12.85 -7.96 0.34
C PHE A 495 -12.43 -9.43 0.18
N GLU A 496 -11.18 -9.78 0.52
CA GLU A 496 -10.58 -11.10 0.36
C GLU A 496 -10.80 -11.68 -1.05
N GLN A 497 -10.60 -10.84 -2.07
CA GLN A 497 -10.75 -11.18 -3.48
C GLN A 497 -12.19 -11.53 -3.89
N GLY A 498 -13.17 -10.93 -3.22
CA GLY A 498 -14.60 -11.14 -3.48
C GLY A 498 -15.26 -12.18 -2.58
N LYS A 499 -14.55 -12.70 -1.57
CA LYS A 499 -15.08 -13.70 -0.63
C LYS A 499 -15.89 -13.09 0.50
N ARG A 500 -15.52 -11.91 0.97
CA ARG A 500 -16.27 -11.16 1.98
C ARG A 500 -17.42 -10.41 1.34
N VAL A 501 -18.52 -10.27 2.06
CA VAL A 501 -19.75 -9.63 1.59
C VAL A 501 -20.09 -8.39 2.42
N GLU A 502 -21.08 -7.64 1.96
CA GLU A 502 -21.38 -6.28 2.43
C GLU A 502 -21.76 -6.15 3.91
N ASP A 503 -22.26 -7.21 4.55
CA ASP A 503 -22.65 -7.21 5.96
C ASP A 503 -21.55 -7.72 6.91
N ASP A 504 -20.46 -8.28 6.36
CA ASP A 504 -19.31 -8.75 7.13
C ASP A 504 -18.61 -7.61 7.90
N ASP A 505 -17.98 -7.94 9.02
CA ASP A 505 -17.04 -7.05 9.72
C ASP A 505 -15.61 -7.37 9.22
N PRO A 506 -14.81 -6.39 8.76
CA PRO A 506 -15.04 -4.94 8.77
C PRO A 506 -15.69 -4.32 7.50
N GLN A 507 -16.16 -5.12 6.55
CA GLN A 507 -16.66 -4.66 5.23
C GLN A 507 -17.83 -3.68 5.31
N PHE A 508 -18.76 -3.85 6.25
CA PHE A 508 -19.90 -2.94 6.33
C PHE A 508 -19.48 -1.50 6.65
N ARG A 509 -18.49 -1.31 7.55
CA ARG A 509 -17.93 0.02 7.88
C ARG A 509 -17.18 0.61 6.69
N ARG A 510 -16.46 -0.24 5.96
CA ARG A 510 -15.80 0.14 4.71
C ARG A 510 -16.80 0.65 3.67
N ILE A 511 -17.93 -0.01 3.51
CA ILE A 511 -18.99 0.47 2.62
C ILE A 511 -19.55 1.82 3.10
N GLY A 512 -19.51 2.08 4.41
CA GLY A 512 -19.80 3.39 4.97
C GLY A 512 -18.93 4.52 4.40
N THR A 513 -17.63 4.28 4.21
CA THR A 513 -16.75 5.29 3.61
C THR A 513 -17.04 5.51 2.12
N TYR A 514 -17.52 4.47 1.43
CA TYR A 514 -17.98 4.63 0.04
C TYR A 514 -19.19 5.57 -0.04
N TRP A 515 -20.16 5.42 0.86
CA TRP A 515 -21.34 6.28 0.91
C TRP A 515 -21.01 7.72 1.30
N GLN A 516 -20.07 7.92 2.22
CA GLN A 516 -19.57 9.27 2.55
C GLN A 516 -18.95 9.97 1.34
N ALA A 517 -18.35 9.21 0.39
CA ALA A 517 -17.83 9.78 -0.84
C ALA A 517 -18.90 10.42 -1.74
N VAL A 518 -20.18 10.13 -1.50
CA VAL A 518 -21.32 10.70 -2.21
C VAL A 518 -22.26 11.49 -1.28
N GLY A 519 -21.79 11.83 -0.07
CA GLY A 519 -22.51 12.65 0.89
C GLY A 519 -23.60 11.92 1.68
N GLU A 520 -23.58 10.58 1.69
CA GLU A 520 -24.57 9.76 2.38
C GLU A 520 -24.01 9.15 3.67
N ASN A 521 -24.89 8.95 4.65
CA ASN A 521 -24.56 8.31 5.92
C ASN A 521 -25.19 6.91 6.01
N PHE A 522 -24.88 6.07 5.01
CA PHE A 522 -25.24 4.66 4.97
C PHE A 522 -23.99 3.81 5.19
N ASP A 523 -24.18 2.53 5.49
CA ASP A 523 -23.13 1.51 5.58
C ASP A 523 -23.61 0.19 4.94
N GLY A 524 -22.78 -0.85 4.96
CA GLY A 524 -23.13 -2.14 4.36
C GLY A 524 -24.29 -2.89 5.03
N ARG A 525 -24.78 -2.41 6.18
CA ARG A 525 -25.92 -2.98 6.93
C ARG A 525 -27.17 -2.11 6.89
N THR A 526 -27.09 -0.94 6.26
CA THR A 526 -28.19 0.01 6.19
C THR A 526 -29.33 -0.54 5.36
N LEU A 527 -30.57 -0.38 5.85
CA LEU A 527 -31.78 -0.80 5.16
C LEU A 527 -32.66 0.41 4.89
N ILE A 528 -33.11 0.56 3.64
CA ILE A 528 -34.01 1.62 3.19
C ILE A 528 -35.33 1.03 2.66
N PRO A 529 -36.44 1.80 2.63
CA PRO A 529 -37.68 1.35 2.02
C PRO A 529 -37.51 0.95 0.54
N GLY A 530 -38.02 -0.23 0.18
CA GLY A 530 -38.04 -0.77 -1.17
C GLY A 530 -39.21 -0.25 -2.01
N SER A 531 -39.36 -0.82 -3.22
CA SER A 531 -40.44 -0.42 -4.14
C SER A 531 -41.81 -0.98 -3.72
N LYS A 532 -41.85 -2.02 -2.87
CA LYS A 532 -43.09 -2.59 -2.34
C LYS A 532 -43.36 -2.09 -0.91
N PRO A 533 -44.63 -1.85 -0.54
CA PRO A 533 -44.98 -1.48 0.84
C PRO A 533 -44.46 -2.50 1.86
N GLY A 534 -43.71 -2.02 2.86
CA GLY A 534 -43.13 -2.85 3.93
C GLY A 534 -41.84 -3.60 3.56
N GLU A 535 -41.36 -3.48 2.33
CA GLU A 535 -40.07 -4.03 1.91
C GLU A 535 -38.93 -3.13 2.37
N LEU A 536 -37.87 -3.75 2.91
CA LEU A 536 -36.60 -3.09 3.22
C LEU A 536 -35.52 -3.69 2.33
N ILE A 537 -34.69 -2.84 1.74
CA ILE A 537 -33.60 -3.23 0.85
C ILE A 537 -32.28 -2.62 1.32
N ASN A 538 -31.19 -3.35 1.08
CA ASN A 538 -29.84 -2.79 1.19
C ASN A 538 -29.59 -1.92 -0.07
N PRO A 539 -29.28 -0.62 0.07
CA PRO A 539 -29.00 0.22 -1.09
C PRO A 539 -27.75 -0.26 -1.85
N ALA A 540 -27.83 -0.29 -3.18
CA ALA A 540 -26.72 -0.76 -4.00
C ALA A 540 -25.56 0.25 -4.00
N TRP A 541 -24.44 -0.11 -3.36
CA TRP A 541 -23.29 0.78 -3.15
C TRP A 541 -22.28 0.83 -4.31
N SER A 542 -22.56 0.18 -5.45
CA SER A 542 -21.62 0.10 -6.58
C SER A 542 -21.16 1.45 -7.16
N ALA A 543 -22.02 2.46 -7.21
CA ALA A 543 -21.67 3.79 -7.72
C ALA A 543 -20.92 4.63 -6.68
N ALA A 544 -21.26 4.45 -5.40
CA ALA A 544 -20.56 5.02 -4.27
C ALA A 544 -19.11 4.48 -4.20
N PHE A 545 -18.92 3.18 -4.48
CA PHE A 545 -17.59 2.58 -4.62
C PHE A 545 -16.74 3.23 -5.73
N ILE A 546 -17.27 3.37 -6.95
CA ILE A 546 -16.52 4.04 -8.03
C ILE A 546 -16.21 5.49 -7.66
N SER A 547 -17.19 6.21 -7.08
CA SER A 547 -17.01 7.58 -6.59
C SER A 547 -15.89 7.66 -5.55
N TYR A 548 -15.84 6.71 -4.62
CA TYR A 548 -14.79 6.59 -3.63
C TYR A 548 -13.42 6.35 -4.26
N ILE A 549 -13.29 5.35 -5.15
CA ILE A 549 -12.03 5.05 -5.87
C ILE A 549 -11.54 6.26 -6.64
N VAL A 550 -12.42 6.97 -7.34
CA VAL A 550 -12.05 8.20 -8.07
C VAL A 550 -11.61 9.29 -7.10
N ARG A 551 -12.29 9.44 -5.95
CA ARG A 551 -11.94 10.44 -4.93
C ARG A 551 -10.56 10.18 -4.34
N ILE A 552 -10.28 8.98 -3.86
CA ILE A 552 -8.98 8.63 -3.25
C ILE A 552 -7.84 8.54 -4.28
N SER A 553 -8.18 8.45 -5.57
CA SER A 553 -7.23 8.56 -6.69
C SER A 553 -6.96 10.00 -7.15
N GLY A 554 -7.65 10.99 -6.57
CA GLY A 554 -7.47 12.41 -6.86
C GLY A 554 -8.37 12.96 -7.97
N GLY A 555 -9.60 12.46 -8.10
CA GLY A 555 -10.56 12.97 -9.09
C GLY A 555 -10.90 14.45 -8.92
N GLY A 556 -10.90 14.96 -7.68
CA GLY A 556 -11.19 16.37 -7.40
C GLY A 556 -12.56 16.79 -7.93
N ASP A 557 -12.65 18.02 -8.45
CA ASP A 557 -13.82 18.60 -9.12
C ASP A 557 -14.06 18.08 -10.54
N ARG A 558 -13.12 17.32 -11.11
CA ARG A 558 -13.17 16.77 -12.48
C ARG A 558 -14.09 15.56 -12.63
N PHE A 559 -14.81 15.16 -11.57
CA PHE A 559 -15.72 14.03 -11.55
C PHE A 559 -16.96 14.34 -10.69
N LEU A 560 -18.15 14.06 -11.23
CA LEU A 560 -19.41 14.22 -10.51
C LEU A 560 -19.69 13.00 -9.60
N TYR A 561 -19.37 13.09 -8.32
CA TYR A 561 -19.63 11.98 -7.37
C TYR A 561 -21.13 11.78 -7.16
N ALA A 562 -21.63 10.56 -7.37
CA ALA A 562 -23.05 10.28 -7.33
C ALA A 562 -23.36 8.84 -6.90
N GLN A 563 -24.53 8.66 -6.30
CA GLN A 563 -25.08 7.36 -5.89
C GLN A 563 -25.55 6.49 -7.07
N ALA A 564 -25.49 6.99 -8.31
CA ALA A 564 -25.94 6.26 -9.49
C ALA A 564 -24.93 6.40 -10.65
N HIS A 565 -24.59 5.25 -11.26
CA HIS A 565 -23.65 5.20 -12.39
C HIS A 565 -24.07 6.09 -13.57
N SER A 566 -25.36 6.11 -13.88
CA SER A 566 -25.91 6.91 -14.98
C SER A 566 -25.68 8.41 -14.80
N VAL A 567 -25.57 8.91 -13.57
CA VAL A 567 -25.41 10.35 -13.31
C VAL A 567 -24.05 10.84 -13.78
N TYR A 568 -22.95 10.26 -13.30
CA TYR A 568 -21.62 10.68 -13.73
C TYR A 568 -21.28 10.27 -15.16
N VAL A 569 -21.80 9.15 -15.66
CA VAL A 569 -21.59 8.79 -17.06
C VAL A 569 -22.22 9.84 -17.96
N GLN A 570 -23.45 10.28 -17.67
CA GLN A 570 -24.14 11.23 -18.51
C GLN A 570 -23.58 12.65 -18.38
N ASP A 571 -22.98 12.99 -17.25
CA ASP A 571 -22.19 14.21 -17.08
C ASP A 571 -21.02 14.28 -18.10
N PHE A 572 -20.29 13.18 -18.29
CA PHE A 572 -19.26 13.11 -19.33
C PHE A 572 -19.83 13.01 -20.75
N VAL A 573 -20.99 12.38 -20.96
CA VAL A 573 -21.67 12.33 -22.28
C VAL A 573 -22.12 13.71 -22.75
N VAL A 574 -22.50 14.61 -21.85
CA VAL A 574 -22.85 16.00 -22.20
C VAL A 574 -21.63 16.92 -22.32
N GLY A 575 -20.46 16.46 -21.87
CA GLY A 575 -19.18 17.17 -21.95
C GLY A 575 -18.88 17.98 -20.69
N HIS A 576 -18.30 17.34 -19.68
CA HIS A 576 -17.82 17.98 -18.46
C HIS A 576 -16.55 18.81 -18.76
N PRO A 577 -16.57 20.15 -18.64
CA PRO A 577 -15.39 20.98 -18.90
C PRO A 577 -14.25 20.69 -17.91
N GLY A 578 -13.08 20.31 -18.40
CA GLY A 578 -11.95 19.90 -17.54
C GLY A 578 -12.13 18.53 -16.87
N GLY A 579 -13.08 17.73 -17.35
CA GLY A 579 -13.44 16.45 -16.78
C GLY A 579 -12.31 15.42 -16.80
N LEU A 580 -12.33 14.50 -15.82
CA LEU A 580 -11.37 13.41 -15.71
C LEU A 580 -11.56 12.36 -16.81
N TYR A 581 -12.75 12.30 -17.39
CA TYR A 581 -13.09 11.31 -18.40
C TYR A 581 -13.65 11.93 -19.68
N GLU A 582 -13.45 11.24 -20.79
CA GLU A 582 -14.15 11.46 -22.05
C GLU A 582 -15.09 10.27 -22.34
N ALA A 583 -16.35 10.53 -22.68
CA ALA A 583 -17.31 9.48 -23.00
C ALA A 583 -17.11 8.97 -24.44
N MET A 584 -16.62 7.74 -24.56
CA MET A 584 -16.35 7.05 -25.83
C MET A 584 -17.47 6.07 -26.18
N ARG A 585 -17.73 5.93 -27.48
CA ARG A 585 -18.59 4.87 -28.03
C ARG A 585 -17.84 3.53 -27.96
N PRO A 586 -18.41 2.48 -27.34
CA PRO A 586 -17.73 1.19 -27.14
C PRO A 586 -17.26 0.50 -28.43
N GLU A 587 -17.96 0.74 -29.54
CA GLU A 587 -17.65 0.21 -30.87
C GLU A 587 -16.47 0.92 -31.56
N HIS A 588 -16.01 2.06 -31.04
CA HIS A 588 -14.95 2.87 -31.66
C HIS A 588 -13.75 3.09 -30.74
N TYR A 589 -13.72 2.46 -29.57
CA TYR A 589 -12.66 2.67 -28.59
C TYR A 589 -12.30 1.37 -27.87
N ALA A 590 -11.01 1.03 -27.88
CA ALA A 590 -10.45 -0.05 -27.11
C ALA A 590 -10.18 0.44 -25.68
N PRO A 591 -10.82 -0.14 -24.64
CA PRO A 591 -10.59 0.26 -23.25
C PRO A 591 -9.12 0.11 -22.84
N GLN A 592 -8.69 0.93 -21.89
CA GLN A 592 -7.36 0.93 -21.27
C GLN A 592 -7.47 0.90 -19.74
N PRO A 593 -6.42 0.47 -19.01
CA PRO A 593 -6.40 0.56 -17.56
C PRO A 593 -6.67 1.99 -17.06
N GLY A 594 -7.56 2.13 -16.09
CA GLY A 594 -8.07 3.41 -15.59
C GLY A 594 -9.42 3.84 -16.17
N ASP A 595 -9.87 3.25 -17.27
CA ASP A 595 -11.17 3.53 -17.88
C ASP A 595 -12.34 2.93 -17.09
N LEU A 596 -13.53 3.51 -17.24
CA LEU A 596 -14.77 2.90 -16.75
C LEU A 596 -15.57 2.32 -17.91
N VAL A 597 -15.95 1.05 -17.83
CA VAL A 597 -16.85 0.43 -18.81
C VAL A 597 -18.26 0.42 -18.28
N HIS A 598 -19.23 0.88 -19.07
CA HIS A 598 -20.60 1.12 -18.61
C HIS A 598 -21.64 0.31 -19.37
N ALA A 599 -22.57 -0.29 -18.62
CA ALA A 599 -23.63 -1.13 -19.15
C ALA A 599 -24.98 -0.88 -18.47
N GLY A 600 -26.06 -1.01 -19.24
CA GLY A 600 -27.41 -1.01 -18.69
C GLY A 600 -27.72 -2.29 -17.91
N ARG A 601 -28.59 -2.17 -16.90
CA ARG A 601 -29.16 -3.27 -16.11
C ARG A 601 -30.69 -3.21 -16.14
N GLU A 602 -31.33 -4.32 -15.77
CA GLU A 602 -32.80 -4.39 -15.62
C GLU A 602 -33.54 -3.84 -16.85
N GLY A 603 -34.44 -2.87 -16.69
CA GLY A 603 -35.19 -2.24 -17.79
C GLY A 603 -34.31 -1.56 -18.85
N ALA A 604 -33.08 -1.19 -18.50
CA ALA A 604 -32.13 -0.53 -19.40
C ALA A 604 -31.09 -1.50 -20.00
N LYS A 605 -31.19 -2.81 -19.79
CA LYS A 605 -30.20 -3.81 -20.26
C LYS A 605 -29.97 -3.82 -21.78
N ARG A 606 -30.85 -3.18 -22.56
CA ARG A 606 -30.78 -3.05 -24.03
C ARG A 606 -30.44 -1.65 -24.52
N PHE A 607 -30.13 -0.72 -23.61
CA PHE A 607 -29.71 0.61 -24.02
C PHE A 607 -28.29 0.54 -24.60
N ASP A 608 -28.13 1.18 -25.75
CA ASP A 608 -26.85 1.61 -26.30
C ASP A 608 -26.56 3.06 -25.85
N PHE A 609 -25.49 3.65 -26.39
CA PHE A 609 -25.06 5.01 -26.07
C PHE A 609 -26.19 6.05 -26.23
N ASP A 610 -26.88 6.02 -27.38
CA ASP A 610 -27.88 7.03 -27.73
C ASP A 610 -29.20 6.81 -26.98
N ALA A 611 -29.64 5.56 -26.84
CA ALA A 611 -30.83 5.21 -26.06
C ALA A 611 -30.66 5.59 -24.58
N ALA A 612 -29.48 5.33 -23.99
CA ALA A 612 -29.19 5.72 -22.62
C ALA A 612 -29.21 7.25 -22.43
N ARG A 613 -28.62 7.98 -23.38
CA ARG A 613 -28.65 9.46 -23.38
C ARG A 613 -30.07 10.00 -23.47
N ALA A 614 -30.90 9.44 -24.35
CA ALA A 614 -32.30 9.84 -24.50
C ALA A 614 -33.12 9.54 -23.23
N ALA A 615 -32.98 8.34 -22.67
CA ALA A 615 -33.66 7.94 -21.44
C ALA A 615 -33.25 8.81 -20.24
N PHE A 616 -31.97 9.10 -20.07
CA PHE A 616 -31.51 9.97 -18.99
C PHE A 616 -32.03 11.41 -19.14
N LYS A 617 -32.22 11.91 -20.36
CA LYS A 617 -32.82 13.22 -20.57
C LYS A 617 -34.26 13.30 -20.05
N ALA A 618 -35.01 12.20 -20.19
CA ALA A 618 -36.39 12.11 -19.71
C ALA A 618 -36.48 11.94 -18.19
N ASP A 619 -35.79 10.93 -17.64
CA ASP A 619 -36.04 10.47 -16.28
C ASP A 619 -34.90 10.79 -15.29
N LYS A 620 -33.81 11.41 -15.77
CA LYS A 620 -32.59 11.74 -15.01
C LYS A 620 -31.92 10.53 -14.34
N ARG A 621 -32.31 9.32 -14.69
CA ARG A 621 -31.74 8.07 -14.19
C ARG A 621 -32.09 6.90 -15.11
N TYR A 622 -31.21 5.90 -15.14
CA TYR A 622 -31.52 4.56 -15.64
C TYR A 622 -30.69 3.52 -14.89
N ALA A 623 -31.22 2.30 -14.77
CA ALA A 623 -30.55 1.19 -14.10
C ALA A 623 -29.30 0.77 -14.87
N SER A 624 -28.14 0.83 -14.23
CA SER A 624 -26.87 0.64 -14.90
C SER A 624 -25.74 0.33 -13.93
N HIS A 625 -24.59 -0.05 -14.47
CA HIS A 625 -23.41 -0.39 -13.69
C HIS A 625 -22.16 -0.09 -14.50
N SER A 626 -21.14 0.40 -13.80
CA SER A 626 -19.80 0.60 -14.32
C SER A 626 -18.79 -0.20 -13.50
N ASP A 627 -17.82 -0.78 -14.20
CA ASP A 627 -16.63 -1.38 -13.60
C ASP A 627 -15.39 -0.60 -14.07
N LEU A 628 -14.35 -0.54 -13.24
CA LEU A 628 -13.04 0.04 -13.58
C LEU A 628 -12.18 -0.99 -14.30
N VAL A 629 -11.64 -0.66 -15.46
CA VAL A 629 -10.64 -1.46 -16.17
C VAL A 629 -9.32 -1.38 -15.42
N ILE A 630 -8.80 -2.53 -15.01
CA ILE A 630 -7.51 -2.64 -14.31
C ILE A 630 -6.41 -3.23 -15.19
N GLU A 631 -6.80 -3.92 -16.25
CA GLU A 631 -5.86 -4.63 -17.11
C GLU A 631 -6.50 -4.91 -18.47
N VAL A 632 -5.68 -4.89 -19.52
CA VAL A 632 -6.10 -5.25 -20.88
C VAL A 632 -5.03 -6.15 -21.49
N ASN A 633 -5.43 -7.35 -21.90
CA ASN A 633 -4.60 -8.32 -22.60
C ASN A 633 -5.23 -8.64 -23.96
N GLY A 634 -4.45 -9.17 -24.91
CA GLY A 634 -4.81 -9.42 -26.31
C GLY A 634 -6.02 -10.35 -26.56
N GLY A 635 -7.21 -9.95 -26.12
CA GLY A 635 -8.49 -10.66 -26.23
C GLY A 635 -9.44 -10.47 -25.03
N PHE A 636 -9.02 -9.86 -23.93
CA PHE A 636 -9.90 -9.58 -22.78
C PHE A 636 -9.42 -8.39 -21.93
N ALA A 637 -10.37 -7.69 -21.31
CA ALA A 637 -10.12 -6.72 -20.26
C ALA A 637 -10.49 -7.33 -18.89
N ILE A 638 -9.71 -7.02 -17.86
CA ILE A 638 -10.07 -7.31 -16.46
C ILE A 638 -10.58 -6.03 -15.84
N THR A 639 -11.68 -6.15 -15.10
CA THR A 639 -12.36 -5.03 -14.47
C THR A 639 -12.67 -5.32 -13.01
N ILE A 640 -12.74 -4.28 -12.18
CA ILE A 640 -13.19 -4.35 -10.78
C ILE A 640 -14.44 -3.48 -10.61
N GLY A 641 -15.46 -4.05 -9.97
CA GLY A 641 -16.68 -3.34 -9.60
C GLY A 641 -17.09 -3.65 -8.16
N GLY A 642 -17.66 -2.65 -7.49
CA GLY A 642 -18.28 -2.78 -6.18
C GLY A 642 -19.70 -3.32 -6.26
N ASN A 643 -20.20 -3.90 -5.17
CA ASN A 643 -21.53 -4.47 -5.03
C ASN A 643 -21.93 -5.46 -6.15
N VAL A 644 -20.95 -6.24 -6.60
CA VAL A 644 -21.15 -7.38 -7.49
C VAL A 644 -21.15 -8.60 -6.61
N SER A 645 -22.27 -9.34 -6.60
CA SER A 645 -22.47 -10.45 -5.64
C SER A 645 -22.28 -10.00 -4.18
N GLN A 646 -22.73 -8.79 -3.86
CA GLN A 646 -22.54 -8.15 -2.54
C GLN A 646 -21.08 -7.94 -2.11
N SER A 647 -20.15 -7.90 -3.06
CA SER A 647 -18.71 -7.74 -2.78
C SER A 647 -18.02 -6.82 -3.80
N VAL A 648 -16.73 -6.54 -3.58
CA VAL A 648 -15.83 -5.99 -4.60
C VAL A 648 -15.29 -7.17 -5.40
N THR A 649 -15.59 -7.22 -6.70
CA THR A 649 -15.33 -8.42 -7.52
C THR A 649 -14.58 -8.08 -8.80
N LYS A 650 -13.66 -8.96 -9.21
CA LYS A 650 -13.02 -8.94 -10.53
C LYS A 650 -13.89 -9.65 -11.58
N LYS A 651 -14.03 -9.03 -12.76
CA LYS A 651 -14.69 -9.62 -13.94
C LYS A 651 -13.77 -9.60 -15.14
N ARG A 652 -13.88 -10.64 -15.96
CA ARG A 652 -13.23 -10.74 -17.27
C ARG A 652 -14.22 -10.40 -18.37
N LEU A 653 -13.92 -9.36 -19.14
CA LEU A 653 -14.69 -8.93 -20.30
C LEU A 653 -13.98 -9.37 -21.58
N LYS A 654 -14.71 -9.99 -22.51
CA LYS A 654 -14.14 -10.37 -23.81
C LYS A 654 -13.98 -9.13 -24.68
N LEU A 655 -12.89 -9.08 -25.44
CA LEU A 655 -12.65 -8.06 -26.46
C LEU A 655 -12.79 -8.67 -27.86
N ASN A 656 -13.09 -7.83 -28.84
CA ASN A 656 -12.99 -8.15 -30.25
C ASN A 656 -11.51 -8.15 -30.69
N PRO A 657 -11.17 -8.69 -31.88
CA PRO A 657 -9.80 -8.68 -32.39
C PRO A 657 -9.18 -7.28 -32.54
N ASP A 658 -10.00 -6.25 -32.71
CA ASP A 658 -9.60 -4.84 -32.77
C ASP A 658 -9.44 -4.18 -31.39
N GLY A 659 -9.61 -4.94 -30.31
CA GLY A 659 -9.48 -4.47 -28.92
C GLY A 659 -10.74 -3.82 -28.34
N THR A 660 -11.81 -3.62 -29.12
CA THR A 660 -13.07 -3.06 -28.62
C THR A 660 -13.85 -4.05 -27.75
N LEU A 661 -14.79 -3.54 -26.94
CA LEU A 661 -15.61 -4.40 -26.09
C LEU A 661 -16.48 -5.35 -26.91
N LYS A 662 -16.39 -6.65 -26.63
CA LYS A 662 -17.25 -7.64 -27.28
C LYS A 662 -18.69 -7.46 -26.83
N THR A 663 -19.59 -7.36 -27.80
CA THR A 663 -21.04 -7.28 -27.58
C THR A 663 -21.55 -8.49 -26.79
N ARG A 664 -22.38 -8.24 -25.78
CA ARG A 664 -22.98 -9.28 -24.93
C ARG A 664 -24.34 -9.70 -25.52
N SER A 665 -24.84 -10.86 -25.11
CA SER A 665 -26.17 -11.34 -25.50
C SER A 665 -26.80 -12.23 -24.43
N ASP A 666 -28.13 -12.21 -24.34
CA ASP A 666 -28.95 -13.19 -23.63
C ASP A 666 -29.79 -14.02 -24.62
N SER A 667 -30.65 -14.91 -24.12
CA SER A 667 -31.55 -15.74 -24.96
C SER A 667 -32.55 -14.93 -25.80
N VAL A 668 -32.73 -13.65 -25.49
CA VAL A 668 -33.72 -12.77 -26.11
C VAL A 668 -33.05 -11.77 -27.07
N GLY A 669 -31.72 -11.61 -27.02
CA GLY A 669 -30.99 -10.82 -28.00
C GLY A 669 -29.75 -10.10 -27.45
N VAL A 670 -29.36 -9.05 -28.15
CA VAL A 670 -28.15 -8.27 -27.86
C VAL A 670 -28.30 -7.45 -26.57
N LEU A 671 -27.19 -7.35 -25.83
CA LEU A 671 -27.00 -6.55 -24.63
C LEU A 671 -25.85 -5.57 -24.90
N PRO A 672 -26.13 -4.39 -25.47
CA PRO A 672 -25.09 -3.43 -25.81
C PRO A 672 -24.29 -2.98 -24.59
N TRP A 673 -23.08 -2.51 -24.85
CA TRP A 673 -22.38 -1.63 -23.93
C TRP A 673 -22.89 -0.20 -24.19
N ILE A 674 -23.01 0.61 -23.14
CA ILE A 674 -23.52 1.98 -23.29
C ILE A 674 -22.35 2.91 -23.62
N ALA A 675 -21.28 2.89 -22.83
CA ALA A 675 -20.14 3.79 -23.00
C ALA A 675 -18.87 3.19 -22.42
N VAL A 676 -17.72 3.70 -22.87
CA VAL A 676 -16.45 3.60 -22.17
C VAL A 676 -16.04 5.01 -21.78
N LEU A 677 -15.85 5.28 -20.49
CA LEU A 677 -15.29 6.54 -20.05
C LEU A 677 -13.77 6.42 -20.07
N ARG A 678 -13.14 7.07 -21.06
CA ARG A 678 -11.69 7.12 -21.23
C ARG A 678 -11.07 8.04 -20.19
N CYS A 679 -10.16 7.54 -19.36
CA CYS A 679 -9.48 8.34 -18.35
C CYS A 679 -8.47 9.29 -19.01
N LEU A 680 -8.60 10.60 -18.73
CA LEU A 680 -7.75 11.67 -19.20
C LEU A 680 -6.74 12.04 -18.10
N GLY A 681 -5.63 11.32 -18.00
CA GLY A 681 -4.53 11.68 -17.09
C GLY A 681 -3.46 10.64 -16.90
#